data_AF-A0A2V8LUK4-F1
#
_entry.id   AF-A0A2V8LUK4-F1
#
_cell.length_a   1.000
_cell.length_b   1.000
_cell.length_c   1.000
_cell.angle_alpha   90.00
_cell.angle_beta   90.00
_cell.angle_gamma   90.00
#
_symmetry.space_group_name_H-M   'P 1'
#
loop_
_entity.id
_entity.type
_entity.pdbx_description
1 polymer ?
#
loop_
_entity_poly.entity_id
_entity_poly.type
_entity_poly.pdbx_seq_one_letter_code
_entity_poly.pdbx_strand_id
1 'polypeptide(L)'
;MKRLIAATLLLVSPGVLAAQNLQRDDVNTARISASAFTDTGAHRSTGGLGFDLVQGFSNRGVLSSSFSLAGDQDGLHSGRSFAHWDGLASAQGSTSSTAGSFFFQPQLFENRAGNIYLPAVLMRGAESQWSQGKTSVSAFAGRFLVEDGSRILYVRGASDRIAGVTTTFNPEGRLSYSVQFARTSADSSGTNIIRSASAPLSSLQLRQAVQLKPFRWLKLNGEYSVSKAAGRLTPSYDASLEHEGERLTFRAAYVRRSPDYLPFGLLSFQSDRKGPHAELRYRLTRWIEVGGSSVKLRTSAAESNQYNGNTSFSLPGNFQLSLARSESRVKLENNAAFSGQSMLLDSVTLTNSFRRWLTRARVDDIQLRSTATSRTRGLEIGETRTFQNGLSLGGEVRFQKSNEPDQHGTRISTAIHGSYNWGSRVTLNVQTDLGRDIRNETLFALSNLRTSSASLTVKLSRSANLRFEYYGTRLNYELNRDSILASALLGNSVEPVLGGANRNVFFFQYQKTLRWGKSASAEYDKTTTGVAIVRPVGTVGGRVFVDENENGVWDEGEPGAANAIVSLNQLRKTTTDESGRFEFTAVAVGPNEIALESDTLSAIFTPTVLRQPVAVAFKARVQTDFPLRAASSISGRVTEKKGDEIIPVADAAIRLEPSGLYGYSDSSGEFSISNVPRGTYKLTVVPETVDHQFRVVSGPGAAVDVAQAGQQLKEVEFLLERVEVAPVIERLPASRIKVGPAATGVLQ
;
A
#
# COMPACT_ATOMS: atom_id res chain seq x y z
N MET A 1 -23.75 20.19 18.58
CA MET A 1 -24.01 20.81 17.26
C MET A 1 -24.32 22.32 17.33
N LYS A 2 -25.45 22.80 17.88
CA LYS A 2 -25.80 24.26 17.91
C LYS A 2 -24.70 25.20 18.47
N ARG A 3 -24.04 24.82 19.57
CA ARG A 3 -22.91 25.61 20.14
C ARG A 3 -21.66 25.65 19.24
N LEU A 4 -21.42 24.61 18.43
CA LEU A 4 -20.34 24.56 17.45
C LEU A 4 -20.61 25.53 16.28
N ILE A 5 -21.86 25.61 15.83
CA ILE A 5 -22.32 26.55 14.79
C ILE A 5 -22.20 28.00 15.29
N ALA A 6 -22.54 28.27 16.55
CA ALA A 6 -22.37 29.60 17.15
C ALA A 6 -20.90 30.02 17.25
N ALA A 7 -20.00 29.12 17.67
CA ALA A 7 -18.56 29.37 17.66
C ALA A 7 -18.01 29.59 16.24
N THR A 8 -18.57 28.90 15.23
CA THR A 8 -18.20 29.10 13.81
C THR A 8 -18.59 30.49 13.31
N LEU A 9 -19.75 31.02 13.70
CA LEU A 9 -20.16 32.39 13.36
C LEU A 9 -19.26 33.46 14.01
N LEU A 10 -18.82 33.25 15.25
CA LEU A 10 -17.91 34.17 15.95
C LEU A 10 -16.47 34.16 15.38
N LEU A 11 -15.98 33.02 14.87
CA LEU A 11 -14.66 32.92 14.23
C LEU A 11 -14.63 33.47 12.79
N VAL A 12 -15.79 33.68 12.15
CA VAL A 12 -15.88 34.31 10.81
C VAL A 12 -15.78 35.84 10.89
N SER A 13 -15.98 36.44 12.07
CA SER A 13 -15.95 37.89 12.30
C SER A 13 -14.72 38.63 11.73
N PRO A 14 -13.46 38.16 11.92
CA PRO A 14 -12.28 38.92 11.47
C PRO A 14 -12.20 39.05 9.94
N GLY A 15 -12.57 38.00 9.20
CA GLY A 15 -12.56 38.00 7.73
C GLY A 15 -13.68 38.85 7.12
N VAL A 16 -14.79 39.02 7.85
CA VAL A 16 -15.91 39.88 7.42
C VAL A 16 -15.68 41.34 7.83
N LEU A 17 -15.04 41.61 8.96
CA LEU A 17 -14.68 42.96 9.40
C LEU A 17 -13.53 43.59 8.60
N ALA A 18 -12.61 42.77 8.07
CA ALA A 18 -11.56 43.24 7.15
C ALA A 18 -12.08 43.74 5.78
N ALA A 19 -13.38 43.58 5.48
CA ALA A 19 -13.97 43.96 4.20
C ALA A 19 -14.14 45.49 4.01
N GLN A 20 -13.89 46.32 5.04
CA GLN A 20 -14.14 47.77 4.99
C GLN A 20 -13.09 48.60 4.22
N ASN A 21 -11.96 48.00 3.80
CA ASN A 21 -10.87 48.70 3.09
C ASN A 21 -10.38 47.97 1.82
N LEU A 22 -11.25 47.18 1.17
CA LEU A 22 -10.91 46.48 -0.08
C LEU A 22 -11.13 47.39 -1.30
N GLN A 23 -10.09 47.56 -2.12
CA GLN A 23 -10.23 48.21 -3.43
C GLN A 23 -11.09 47.36 -4.38
N ARG A 24 -11.78 48.02 -5.31
CA ARG A 24 -12.86 47.45 -6.13
C ARG A 24 -12.38 46.45 -7.21
N ASP A 25 -11.09 46.16 -7.25
CA ASP A 25 -10.39 45.46 -8.33
C ASP A 25 -9.88 44.05 -7.96
N ASP A 26 -9.71 43.74 -6.67
CA ASP A 26 -9.17 42.46 -6.20
C ASP A 26 -10.19 41.31 -6.33
N VAL A 27 -9.78 40.15 -6.86
CA VAL A 27 -10.63 38.95 -7.01
C VAL A 27 -10.37 37.99 -5.86
N ASN A 28 -11.43 37.62 -5.12
CA ASN A 28 -11.31 36.92 -3.86
C ASN A 28 -12.30 35.76 -3.73
N THR A 29 -11.91 34.69 -3.03
CA THR A 29 -12.74 33.50 -2.78
C THR A 29 -12.55 32.99 -1.35
N ALA A 30 -13.63 32.71 -0.64
CA ALA A 30 -13.60 31.93 0.60
C ALA A 30 -14.49 30.69 0.45
N ARG A 31 -14.04 29.55 0.96
CA ARG A 31 -14.79 28.30 1.01
C ARG A 31 -14.98 27.89 2.46
N ILE A 32 -16.22 27.58 2.82
CA ILE A 32 -16.58 26.96 4.09
C ILE A 32 -17.13 25.58 3.77
N SER A 33 -16.67 24.56 4.49
CA SER A 33 -17.16 23.19 4.37
C SER A 33 -17.45 22.59 5.74
N ALA A 34 -18.54 21.82 5.80
CA ALA A 34 -18.88 20.98 6.93
C ALA A 34 -19.10 19.56 6.39
N SER A 35 -18.49 18.57 7.02
CA SER A 35 -18.57 17.17 6.62
C SER A 35 -18.90 16.27 7.81
N ALA A 36 -19.53 15.15 7.49
CA ALA A 36 -19.78 14.06 8.41
C ALA A 36 -19.46 12.73 7.71
N PHE A 37 -18.85 11.83 8.46
CA PHE A 37 -18.52 10.48 8.03
C PHE A 37 -19.03 9.50 9.08
N THR A 38 -19.72 8.45 8.66
CA THR A 38 -20.18 7.37 9.53
C THR A 38 -19.93 6.03 8.86
N ASP A 39 -19.38 5.09 9.61
CA ASP A 39 -19.15 3.70 9.22
C ASP A 39 -19.92 2.79 10.17
N THR A 40 -20.95 2.10 9.68
CA THR A 40 -21.77 1.22 10.54
C THR A 40 -21.07 -0.06 10.94
N GLY A 41 -20.02 -0.48 10.22
CA GLY A 41 -19.25 -1.69 10.58
C GLY A 41 -18.21 -1.40 11.64
N ALA A 42 -17.48 -0.28 11.50
CA ALA A 42 -16.45 0.13 12.46
C ALA A 42 -16.99 0.92 13.67
N HIS A 43 -18.31 1.11 13.78
CA HIS A 43 -19.00 1.97 14.76
C HIS A 43 -18.42 3.40 14.92
N ARG A 44 -17.63 3.87 13.95
CA ARG A 44 -16.93 5.16 13.99
C ARG A 44 -17.76 6.24 13.30
N SER A 45 -17.80 7.41 13.91
CA SER A 45 -18.32 8.63 13.27
C SER A 45 -17.35 9.79 13.51
N THR A 46 -17.13 10.58 12.47
CA THR A 46 -16.22 11.73 12.47
C THR A 46 -16.92 12.94 11.86
N GLY A 47 -16.89 14.06 12.57
CA GLY A 47 -17.28 15.37 12.05
C GLY A 47 -16.06 16.14 11.55
N GLY A 48 -16.25 16.97 10.53
CA GLY A 48 -15.18 17.80 9.96
C GLY A 48 -15.64 19.21 9.64
N LEU A 49 -14.78 20.19 9.91
CA LEU A 49 -14.94 21.58 9.49
C LEU A 49 -13.70 22.00 8.70
N GLY A 50 -13.92 22.72 7.60
CA GLY A 50 -12.84 23.24 6.77
C GLY A 50 -13.14 24.66 6.28
N PHE A 51 -12.12 25.50 6.28
CA PHE A 51 -12.13 26.86 5.78
C PHE A 51 -10.95 27.06 4.83
N ASP A 52 -11.20 27.47 3.59
CA ASP A 52 -10.17 27.93 2.65
C ASP A 52 -10.41 29.42 2.32
N LEU A 53 -9.35 30.19 2.17
CA LEU A 53 -9.37 31.58 1.71
C LEU A 53 -8.33 31.76 0.61
N VAL A 54 -8.69 32.49 -0.44
CA VAL A 54 -7.76 33.07 -1.42
C VAL A 54 -8.15 34.54 -1.57
N GLN A 55 -7.22 35.43 -1.26
CA GLN A 55 -7.40 36.87 -1.25
C GLN A 55 -6.28 37.54 -2.08
N GLY A 56 -6.66 38.21 -3.15
CA GLY A 56 -5.78 39.09 -3.90
C GLY A 56 -5.60 40.43 -3.19
N PHE A 57 -4.43 41.03 -3.34
CA PHE A 57 -4.15 42.40 -2.96
C PHE A 57 -3.48 43.12 -4.13
N SER A 58 -4.13 44.17 -4.64
CA SER A 58 -3.67 44.95 -5.79
C SER A 58 -2.21 45.38 -5.62
N ASN A 59 -1.36 44.95 -6.57
CA ASN A 59 0.10 45.13 -6.59
C ASN A 59 0.88 44.59 -5.37
N ARG A 60 0.29 43.77 -4.51
CA ARG A 60 0.95 43.21 -3.30
C ARG A 60 0.95 41.68 -3.21
N GLY A 61 0.27 41.00 -4.14
CA GLY A 61 0.31 39.55 -4.28
C GLY A 61 -1.01 38.87 -3.90
N VAL A 62 -0.94 37.57 -3.57
CA VAL A 62 -2.09 36.73 -3.22
C VAL A 62 -1.81 35.99 -1.92
N LEU A 63 -2.66 36.20 -0.91
CA LEU A 63 -2.70 35.37 0.29
C LEU A 63 -3.65 34.20 0.06
N SER A 64 -3.22 32.99 0.36
CA SER A 64 -4.07 31.82 0.43
C SER A 64 -3.88 31.09 1.75
N SER A 65 -4.96 30.75 2.42
CA SER A 65 -4.91 30.00 3.67
C SER A 65 -5.94 28.88 3.69
N SER A 66 -5.65 27.85 4.46
CA SER A 66 -6.57 26.76 4.73
C SER A 66 -6.46 26.38 6.20
N PHE A 67 -7.58 26.02 6.80
CA PHE A 67 -7.69 25.54 8.17
C PHE A 67 -8.73 24.44 8.22
N SER A 68 -8.41 23.34 8.90
CA SER A 68 -9.34 22.21 9.06
C SER A 68 -9.25 21.60 10.44
N LEU A 69 -10.39 21.09 10.91
CA LEU A 69 -10.56 20.37 12.17
C LEU A 69 -11.35 19.09 11.90
N ALA A 70 -10.93 18.00 12.55
CA ALA A 70 -11.70 16.77 12.67
C ALA A 70 -12.11 16.58 14.13
N GLY A 71 -13.25 15.94 14.37
CA GLY A 71 -13.68 15.53 15.70
C GLY A 71 -14.32 14.16 15.67
N ASP A 72 -13.89 13.27 16.54
CA ASP A 72 -14.42 11.92 16.74
C ASP A 72 -14.54 11.60 18.24
N GLN A 73 -14.63 10.31 18.58
CA GLN A 73 -14.84 9.87 19.97
C GLN A 73 -13.63 10.18 20.87
N ASP A 74 -12.43 10.24 20.30
CA ASP A 74 -11.17 10.49 21.03
C ASP A 74 -10.88 12.00 21.23
N GLY A 75 -11.70 12.88 20.63
CA GLY A 75 -11.63 14.32 20.83
C GLY A 75 -11.57 15.13 19.53
N LEU A 76 -10.88 16.28 19.59
CA LEU A 76 -10.78 17.23 18.48
C LEU A 76 -9.33 17.35 18.00
N HIS A 77 -9.13 17.08 16.72
CA HIS A 77 -7.83 16.96 16.06
C HIS A 77 -7.64 18.07 15.03
N SER A 78 -6.42 18.62 14.96
CA SER A 78 -6.03 19.59 13.93
C SER A 78 -5.83 18.88 12.59
N GLY A 79 -6.49 19.38 11.54
CA GLY A 79 -6.23 19.00 10.16
C GLY A 79 -5.07 19.77 9.53
N ARG A 80 -5.02 19.75 8.20
CA ARG A 80 -4.11 20.62 7.44
C ARG A 80 -4.46 22.07 7.72
N SER A 81 -3.47 22.84 8.17
CA SER A 81 -3.62 24.28 8.43
C SER A 81 -2.38 25.00 7.91
N PHE A 82 -2.52 25.93 6.96
CA PHE A 82 -1.43 26.70 6.36
C PHE A 82 -1.86 28.11 5.95
N ALA A 83 -0.88 28.99 5.80
CA ALA A 83 -1.00 30.26 5.08
C ALA A 83 0.17 30.35 4.08
N HIS A 84 -0.11 30.80 2.87
CA HIS A 84 0.82 30.99 1.77
C HIS A 84 0.62 32.39 1.20
N TRP A 85 1.68 33.17 1.10
CA TRP A 85 1.68 34.44 0.38
C TRP A 85 2.51 34.28 -0.89
N ASP A 86 1.94 34.62 -2.04
CA ASP A 86 2.65 34.68 -3.32
C ASP A 86 2.75 36.13 -3.81
N GLY A 87 3.82 36.49 -4.51
CA GLY A 87 3.93 37.76 -5.22
C GLY A 87 4.17 39.00 -4.36
N LEU A 88 4.95 38.92 -3.27
CA LEU A 88 5.60 40.11 -2.69
C LEU A 88 6.64 40.63 -3.69
N ALA A 89 6.20 41.43 -4.65
CA ALA A 89 7.06 42.03 -5.67
C ALA A 89 7.74 43.30 -5.13
N SER A 90 9.05 43.37 -5.32
CA SER A 90 9.88 44.54 -5.02
C SER A 90 10.78 44.84 -6.23
N ALA A 91 11.44 46.01 -6.24
CA ALA A 91 12.49 46.30 -7.22
C ALA A 91 13.67 45.29 -7.16
N GLN A 92 13.76 44.50 -6.09
CA GLN A 92 14.83 43.54 -5.83
C GLN A 92 14.39 42.07 -6.05
N GLY A 93 13.21 41.83 -6.64
CA GLY A 93 12.69 40.48 -6.93
C GLY A 93 11.33 40.20 -6.31
N SER A 94 10.83 38.98 -6.48
CA SER A 94 9.58 38.48 -5.92
C SER A 94 9.83 37.48 -4.78
N THR A 95 9.01 37.53 -3.75
CA THR A 95 9.02 36.54 -2.65
C THR A 95 7.67 35.85 -2.54
N SER A 96 7.71 34.53 -2.36
CA SER A 96 6.59 33.71 -1.90
C SER A 96 6.98 32.99 -0.60
N SER A 97 6.05 32.90 0.35
CA SER A 97 6.32 32.32 1.68
C SER A 97 5.13 31.49 2.17
N THR A 98 5.40 30.33 2.74
CA THR A 98 4.42 29.42 3.32
C THR A 98 4.72 29.19 4.80
N ALA A 99 3.69 29.22 5.65
CA ALA A 99 3.77 28.85 7.06
C ALA A 99 2.66 27.86 7.42
N GLY A 100 2.92 26.99 8.38
CA GLY A 100 2.00 25.92 8.78
C GLY A 100 2.28 24.63 8.02
N SER A 101 1.23 23.97 7.50
CA SER A 101 1.26 22.58 7.05
C SER A 101 1.26 22.47 5.52
N PHE A 102 2.42 22.25 4.91
CA PHE A 102 2.62 22.21 3.45
C PHE A 102 3.36 20.95 2.99
N PHE A 103 3.45 20.73 1.68
CA PHE A 103 4.24 19.64 1.12
C PHE A 103 5.61 20.16 0.70
N PHE A 104 6.67 19.55 1.21
CA PHE A 104 8.07 19.84 0.89
C PHE A 104 8.58 18.88 -0.19
N GLN A 105 9.01 19.40 -1.35
CA GLN A 105 9.56 18.59 -2.44
C GLN A 105 11.09 18.42 -2.28
N PRO A 106 11.61 17.19 -2.07
CA PRO A 106 13.04 16.91 -1.93
C PRO A 106 13.76 16.78 -3.27
N GLN A 107 13.05 16.63 -4.41
CA GLN A 107 13.69 16.60 -5.72
C GLN A 107 14.15 18.01 -6.13
N LEU A 108 15.41 18.16 -6.56
CA LEU A 108 15.95 19.46 -7.03
C LEU A 108 15.54 19.79 -8.48
N PHE A 109 15.15 18.77 -9.24
CA PHE A 109 14.57 18.87 -10.57
C PHE A 109 13.59 17.71 -10.80
N GLU A 110 12.64 17.90 -11.70
CA GLU A 110 11.79 16.81 -12.18
C GLU A 110 12.64 15.83 -13.01
N ASN A 111 12.70 14.57 -12.58
CA ASN A 111 13.34 13.48 -13.33
C ASN A 111 12.28 12.44 -13.69
N ARG A 112 11.95 12.35 -14.98
CA ARG A 112 10.95 11.39 -15.50
C ARG A 112 11.59 10.09 -15.98
N ALA A 113 12.91 10.08 -16.13
CA ALA A 113 13.66 8.88 -16.43
C ALA A 113 13.89 8.10 -15.14
N GLY A 114 13.05 7.09 -14.88
CA GLY A 114 13.16 6.22 -13.72
C GLY A 114 12.11 6.45 -12.65
N ASN A 115 11.78 5.37 -11.94
CA ASN A 115 10.99 5.40 -10.71
C ASN A 115 11.85 5.96 -9.55
N ILE A 116 12.32 7.21 -9.70
CA ILE A 116 13.31 7.86 -8.84
C ILE A 116 12.61 8.52 -7.64
N TYR A 117 12.28 7.65 -6.71
CA TYR A 117 11.10 7.83 -5.88
C TYR A 117 11.40 8.50 -4.50
N LEU A 118 11.40 9.84 -4.45
CA LEU A 118 11.43 10.80 -3.29
C LEU A 118 10.22 11.81 -3.16
N PRO A 119 9.29 11.68 -2.20
CA PRO A 119 7.99 12.37 -2.13
C PRO A 119 8.05 13.85 -1.89
N ALA A 120 7.00 14.56 -2.32
CA ALA A 120 6.57 15.70 -1.52
C ALA A 120 6.12 15.22 -0.10
N VAL A 121 6.92 15.54 0.92
CA VAL A 121 6.69 15.12 2.31
C VAL A 121 5.82 16.16 3.02
N LEU A 122 4.82 15.74 3.81
CA LEU A 122 4.05 16.70 4.59
C LEU A 122 4.90 17.23 5.75
N MET A 123 5.03 18.55 5.83
CA MET A 123 5.80 19.25 6.86
C MET A 123 4.94 20.30 7.56
N ARG A 124 5.17 20.51 8.86
CA ARG A 124 4.73 21.68 9.62
C ARG A 124 5.93 22.55 9.94
N GLY A 125 5.94 23.78 9.45
CA GLY A 125 7.05 24.71 9.61
C GLY A 125 6.86 25.97 8.78
N ALA A 126 7.93 26.44 8.16
CA ALA A 126 7.92 27.53 7.19
C ALA A 126 8.84 27.26 5.99
N GLU A 127 8.48 27.83 4.84
CA GLU A 127 9.31 27.92 3.64
C GLU A 127 9.19 29.34 3.08
N SER A 128 10.28 29.90 2.58
CA SER A 128 10.27 31.18 1.86
C SER A 128 11.19 31.10 0.67
N GLN A 129 10.64 31.33 -0.52
CA GLN A 129 11.35 31.43 -1.78
C GLN A 129 11.42 32.89 -2.25
N TRP A 130 12.62 33.41 -2.39
CA TRP A 130 12.89 34.66 -3.08
C TRP A 130 13.42 34.36 -4.49
N SER A 131 13.01 35.13 -5.50
CA SER A 131 13.41 34.96 -6.90
C SER A 131 13.69 36.32 -7.55
N GLN A 132 14.88 36.48 -8.15
CA GLN A 132 15.28 37.67 -8.89
C GLN A 132 15.98 37.29 -10.20
N GLY A 133 15.36 37.65 -11.33
CA GLY A 133 15.89 37.39 -12.66
C GLY A 133 16.16 35.91 -12.92
N LYS A 134 17.44 35.52 -12.89
CA LYS A 134 17.92 34.16 -13.19
C LYS A 134 18.13 33.31 -11.93
N THR A 135 17.99 33.88 -10.73
CA THR A 135 18.32 33.22 -9.45
C THR A 135 17.07 33.09 -8.58
N SER A 136 16.91 31.95 -7.91
CA SER A 136 15.98 31.79 -6.80
C SER A 136 16.63 31.11 -5.60
N VAL A 137 16.23 31.51 -4.40
CA VAL A 137 16.71 30.96 -3.12
C VAL A 137 15.47 30.59 -2.29
N SER A 138 15.29 29.31 -2.00
CA SER A 138 14.32 28.83 -1.02
C SER A 138 15.01 28.46 0.29
N ALA A 139 14.53 29.00 1.40
CA ALA A 139 14.89 28.60 2.75
C ALA A 139 13.70 27.93 3.43
N PHE A 140 13.90 26.77 4.04
CA PHE A 140 12.82 25.96 4.62
C PHE A 140 13.26 25.36 5.95
N ALA A 141 12.32 25.25 6.89
CA ALA A 141 12.52 24.55 8.16
C ALA A 141 11.20 24.02 8.71
N GLY A 142 11.20 22.82 9.29
CA GLY A 142 10.02 22.26 9.92
C GLY A 142 10.19 20.84 10.46
N ARG A 143 9.11 20.32 11.03
CA ARG A 143 8.96 18.90 11.41
C ARG A 143 8.04 18.21 10.42
N PHE A 144 8.32 16.97 10.06
CA PHE A 144 7.44 16.21 9.20
C PHE A 144 6.16 15.76 9.95
N LEU A 145 5.06 15.54 9.21
CA LEU A 145 3.73 15.26 9.73
C LEU A 145 3.06 14.02 9.12
N VAL A 146 2.48 13.24 10.01
CA VAL A 146 1.44 12.23 9.81
C VAL A 146 0.15 12.86 9.30
N GLU A 147 -0.64 12.13 8.51
CA GLU A 147 -2.09 12.33 8.43
C GLU A 147 -2.78 10.99 8.69
N ASP A 148 -3.91 11.06 9.37
CA ASP A 148 -4.65 9.96 9.97
C ASP A 148 -6.17 10.22 9.81
N GLY A 149 -7.00 9.20 10.01
CA GLY A 149 -8.44 9.20 9.70
C GLY A 149 -8.75 8.66 8.30
N SER A 150 -9.95 8.11 8.13
CA SER A 150 -10.36 7.37 6.91
C SER A 150 -10.93 8.24 5.79
N ARG A 151 -11.70 9.29 6.13
CA ARG A 151 -12.33 10.20 5.15
C ARG A 151 -12.20 11.68 5.47
N ILE A 152 -12.11 12.02 6.75
CA ILE A 152 -11.86 13.37 7.26
C ILE A 152 -10.49 13.31 7.92
N LEU A 153 -9.47 13.85 7.24
CA LEU A 153 -8.07 13.72 7.66
C LEU A 153 -7.69 14.72 8.75
N TYR A 154 -6.97 14.24 9.76
CA TYR A 154 -6.25 15.05 10.74
C TYR A 154 -4.75 14.74 10.74
N VAL A 155 -3.92 15.57 11.38
CA VAL A 155 -2.45 15.45 11.33
C VAL A 155 -1.81 15.20 12.68
N ARG A 156 -0.79 14.31 12.73
CA ARG A 156 0.07 14.06 13.90
C ARG A 156 1.53 14.41 13.57
N GLY A 157 2.40 14.54 14.57
CA GLY A 157 3.84 14.78 14.35
C GLY A 157 4.67 13.49 14.28
N ALA A 158 5.82 13.54 13.60
CA ALA A 158 6.82 12.46 13.58
C ALA A 158 8.14 12.88 14.22
N SER A 159 9.12 11.97 14.30
CA SER A 159 10.50 12.23 14.77
C SER A 159 11.18 13.36 14.02
N ASP A 160 11.00 13.35 12.71
CA ASP A 160 11.99 13.92 11.81
C ASP A 160 11.76 15.40 11.55
N ARG A 161 12.86 16.14 11.61
CA ARG A 161 12.95 17.57 11.37
C ARG A 161 13.97 17.83 10.29
N ILE A 162 13.69 18.81 9.44
CA ILE A 162 14.59 19.27 8.39
C ILE A 162 14.69 20.80 8.43
N ALA A 163 15.88 21.31 8.17
CA ALA A 163 16.10 22.71 7.84
C ALA A 163 17.15 22.82 6.75
N GLY A 164 16.98 23.73 5.79
CA GLY A 164 17.90 23.87 4.67
C GLY A 164 17.67 25.11 3.82
N VAL A 165 18.58 25.29 2.88
CA VAL A 165 18.54 26.34 1.86
C VAL A 165 18.84 25.69 0.51
N THR A 166 18.06 26.05 -0.50
CA THR A 166 18.26 25.65 -1.90
C THR A 166 18.41 26.90 -2.75
N THR A 167 19.54 27.03 -3.44
CA THR A 167 19.78 28.08 -4.44
C THR A 167 19.71 27.47 -5.82
N THR A 168 18.88 28.01 -6.69
CA THR A 168 18.70 27.59 -8.09
C THR A 168 19.07 28.75 -9.02
N PHE A 169 19.83 28.45 -10.07
CA PHE A 169 20.29 29.38 -11.09
C PHE A 169 19.89 28.89 -12.48
N ASN A 170 19.10 29.69 -13.18
CA ASN A 170 18.45 29.37 -14.46
C ASN A 170 18.85 30.40 -15.53
N PRO A 171 20.13 30.43 -15.98
CA PRO A 171 20.65 31.57 -16.74
C PRO A 171 20.00 31.79 -18.11
N GLU A 172 19.51 30.74 -18.77
CA GLU A 172 19.03 30.82 -20.17
C GLU A 172 17.79 29.93 -20.44
N GLY A 173 17.17 29.38 -19.39
CA GLY A 173 16.08 28.39 -19.48
C GLY A 173 16.49 27.03 -20.08
N ARG A 174 17.62 26.97 -20.80
CA ARG A 174 18.29 25.75 -21.28
C ARG A 174 19.23 25.13 -20.26
N LEU A 175 19.80 25.91 -19.36
CA LEU A 175 20.60 25.43 -18.24
C LEU A 175 19.92 25.84 -16.94
N SER A 176 19.91 24.90 -16.00
CA SER A 176 19.44 25.04 -14.63
C SER A 176 20.46 24.36 -13.72
N TYR A 177 20.93 25.04 -12.68
CA TYR A 177 21.84 24.51 -11.67
C TYR A 177 21.28 24.79 -10.27
N SER A 178 21.19 23.76 -9.43
CA SER A 178 20.67 23.89 -8.07
C SER A 178 21.68 23.35 -7.05
N VAL A 179 21.89 24.09 -5.98
CA VAL A 179 22.67 23.66 -4.80
C VAL A 179 21.76 23.67 -3.59
N GLN A 180 21.71 22.57 -2.85
CA GLN A 180 20.98 22.48 -1.59
C GLN A 180 21.94 22.10 -0.46
N PHE A 181 21.87 22.87 0.62
CA PHE A 181 22.43 22.50 1.92
C PHE A 181 21.29 22.23 2.88
N ALA A 182 21.29 21.06 3.52
CA ALA A 182 20.22 20.68 4.43
C ALA A 182 20.75 19.87 5.61
N ARG A 183 20.18 20.13 6.79
CA ARG A 183 20.37 19.37 8.02
C ARG A 183 19.07 18.68 8.37
N THR A 184 19.18 17.42 8.77
CA THR A 184 18.07 16.61 9.29
C THR A 184 18.42 16.08 10.67
N SER A 185 17.39 15.87 11.48
CA SER A 185 17.50 15.28 12.82
C SER A 185 16.22 14.54 13.19
N ALA A 186 16.36 13.36 13.80
CA ALA A 186 15.27 12.57 14.34
C ALA A 186 15.19 12.76 15.86
N ASP A 187 14.01 13.07 16.37
CA ASP A 187 13.72 13.01 17.82
C ASP A 187 13.47 11.55 18.23
N SER A 188 14.08 11.10 19.32
CA SER A 188 13.97 9.72 19.83
C SER A 188 13.35 9.63 21.24
N SER A 189 12.75 10.72 21.73
CA SER A 189 12.34 10.85 23.15
C SER A 189 10.92 10.34 23.47
N GLY A 190 10.17 9.79 22.50
CA GLY A 190 8.76 9.43 22.68
C GLY A 190 8.39 8.01 22.22
N THR A 191 7.48 7.38 22.96
CA THR A 191 7.02 5.99 22.76
C THR A 191 6.14 5.76 21.52
N ASN A 192 5.57 6.83 20.95
CA ASN A 192 4.72 6.77 19.75
C ASN A 192 5.43 7.30 18.49
N ILE A 193 6.76 7.41 18.55
CA ILE A 193 7.57 7.91 17.44
C ILE A 193 7.89 6.76 16.48
N ILE A 194 7.40 6.88 15.27
CA ILE A 194 7.82 6.01 14.17
C ILE A 194 9.26 6.42 13.83
N ARG A 195 10.22 5.48 13.80
CA ARG A 195 11.60 5.72 13.35
C ARG A 195 12.23 4.48 12.67
N SER A 196 13.11 4.69 11.70
CA SER A 196 13.88 3.62 11.06
C SER A 196 15.08 3.22 11.93
N ALA A 197 15.19 1.94 12.27
CA ALA A 197 16.36 1.40 12.97
C ALA A 197 17.68 1.67 12.25
N SER A 198 17.67 1.75 10.91
CA SER A 198 18.85 2.05 10.08
C SER A 198 19.14 3.54 9.85
N ALA A 199 18.25 4.46 10.26
CA ALA A 199 18.43 5.89 9.97
C ALA A 199 19.26 6.60 11.06
N PRO A 200 20.19 7.48 10.68
CA PRO A 200 20.99 8.23 11.65
C PRO A 200 20.14 9.25 12.43
N LEU A 201 20.53 9.54 13.69
CA LEU A 201 19.84 10.56 14.50
C LEU A 201 20.00 11.98 13.95
N SER A 202 21.04 12.23 13.16
CA SER A 202 21.18 13.46 12.37
C SER A 202 22.10 13.25 11.17
N SER A 203 21.89 14.03 10.12
CA SER A 203 22.85 14.14 9.02
C SER A 203 22.91 15.57 8.46
N LEU A 204 24.03 15.86 7.82
CA LEU A 204 24.29 17.10 7.09
C LEU A 204 24.55 16.77 5.63
N GLN A 205 23.87 17.44 4.70
CA GLN A 205 23.89 17.09 3.29
C GLN A 205 24.19 18.29 2.42
N LEU A 206 25.09 18.09 1.46
CA LEU A 206 25.31 18.97 0.33
C LEU A 206 24.89 18.25 -0.94
N ARG A 207 23.99 18.85 -1.70
CA ARG A 207 23.47 18.34 -2.97
C ARG A 207 23.71 19.37 -4.07
N GLN A 208 24.09 18.90 -5.23
CA GLN A 208 24.31 19.70 -6.43
C GLN A 208 23.60 19.02 -7.60
N ALA A 209 22.90 19.80 -8.40
CA ALA A 209 22.04 19.31 -9.46
C ALA A 209 22.18 20.17 -10.71
N VAL A 210 22.28 19.54 -11.88
CA VAL A 210 22.31 20.20 -13.19
C VAL A 210 21.19 19.63 -14.05
N GLN A 211 20.39 20.49 -14.65
CA GLN A 211 19.51 20.17 -15.78
C GLN A 211 19.94 20.98 -17.00
N LEU A 212 20.26 20.31 -18.10
CA LEU A 212 20.65 20.89 -19.38
C LEU A 212 19.68 20.44 -20.48
N LYS A 213 19.22 21.40 -21.28
CA LYS A 213 18.29 21.23 -22.41
C LYS A 213 19.00 21.74 -23.68
N PRO A 214 19.96 20.98 -24.24
CA PRO A 214 20.76 21.47 -25.37
C PRO A 214 19.88 21.69 -26.61
N PHE A 215 18.80 20.92 -26.74
CA PHE A 215 17.77 21.05 -27.76
C PHE A 215 16.38 21.00 -27.11
N ARG A 216 15.33 21.51 -27.78
CA ARG A 216 13.95 21.44 -27.26
C ARG A 216 13.43 20.03 -27.02
N TRP A 217 13.98 19.05 -27.76
CA TRP A 217 13.62 17.64 -27.69
C TRP A 217 14.53 16.81 -26.77
N LEU A 218 15.54 17.42 -26.12
CA LEU A 218 16.50 16.71 -25.25
C LEU A 218 16.63 17.37 -23.89
N LYS A 219 16.59 16.58 -22.82
CA LYS A 219 16.92 16.98 -21.46
C LYS A 219 17.95 16.00 -20.91
N LEU A 220 18.95 16.56 -20.23
CA LEU A 220 19.98 15.85 -19.49
C LEU A 220 19.85 16.32 -18.05
N ASN A 221 19.76 15.42 -17.08
CA ASN A 221 19.83 15.81 -15.68
C ASN A 221 20.84 14.96 -14.92
N GLY A 222 21.60 15.59 -14.02
CA GLY A 222 22.51 14.94 -13.10
C GLY A 222 22.35 15.52 -11.69
N GLU A 223 22.36 14.67 -10.68
CA GLU A 223 22.49 15.04 -9.27
C GLU A 223 23.72 14.36 -8.68
N TYR A 224 24.46 15.08 -7.84
CA TYR A 224 25.50 14.54 -6.97
C TYR A 224 25.26 15.03 -5.55
N SER A 225 25.38 14.15 -4.56
CA SER A 225 25.29 14.52 -3.16
C SER A 225 26.34 13.86 -2.30
N VAL A 226 26.64 14.51 -1.17
CA VAL A 226 27.41 13.91 -0.07
C VAL A 226 26.67 14.18 1.23
N SER A 227 26.37 13.10 1.94
CA SER A 227 25.77 13.14 3.27
C SER A 227 26.81 12.80 4.34
N LYS A 228 26.82 13.55 5.44
CA LYS A 228 27.64 13.27 6.63
C LYS A 228 26.75 12.79 7.78
N ALA A 229 26.90 11.54 8.18
CA ALA A 229 26.15 10.89 9.26
C ALA A 229 27.10 10.05 10.13
N ALA A 230 26.97 10.10 11.47
CA ALA A 230 27.80 9.32 12.40
C ALA A 230 29.32 9.33 12.09
N GLY A 231 29.85 10.49 11.67
CA GLY A 231 31.26 10.67 11.27
C GLY A 231 31.63 10.17 9.87
N ARG A 232 30.76 9.39 9.20
CA ARG A 232 30.96 8.86 7.84
C ARG A 232 30.46 9.83 6.78
N LEU A 233 31.10 9.84 5.61
CA LEU A 233 30.65 10.55 4.41
C LEU A 233 30.15 9.52 3.39
N THR A 234 28.91 9.66 2.93
CA THR A 234 28.31 8.76 1.94
C THR A 234 27.88 9.54 0.69
N PRO A 235 28.45 9.24 -0.49
CA PRO A 235 28.06 9.90 -1.72
C PRO A 235 26.83 9.23 -2.35
N SER A 236 26.01 10.03 -3.05
CA SER A 236 24.96 9.58 -3.96
C SER A 236 25.07 10.30 -5.30
N TYR A 237 24.56 9.68 -6.36
CA TYR A 237 24.44 10.31 -7.67
C TYR A 237 23.29 9.73 -8.48
N ASP A 238 22.62 10.61 -9.22
CA ASP A 238 21.57 10.26 -10.17
C ASP A 238 21.92 10.88 -11.53
N ALA A 239 21.68 10.15 -12.62
CA ALA A 239 21.90 10.64 -13.98
C ALA A 239 20.72 10.24 -14.87
N SER A 240 20.34 11.10 -15.81
CA SER A 240 19.20 10.89 -16.70
C SER A 240 19.33 11.61 -18.04
N LEU A 241 18.72 11.00 -19.05
CA LEU A 241 18.60 11.45 -20.42
C LEU A 241 17.12 11.28 -20.82
N GLU A 242 16.46 12.35 -21.23
CA GLU A 242 15.09 12.34 -21.74
C GLU A 242 15.06 12.92 -23.16
N HIS A 243 14.60 12.13 -24.12
CA HIS A 243 14.23 12.57 -25.47
C HIS A 243 12.69 12.64 -25.57
N GLU A 244 12.17 13.77 -26.03
CA GLU A 244 10.73 14.05 -26.14
C GLU A 244 10.43 14.66 -27.52
N GLY A 245 9.98 13.83 -28.46
CA GLY A 245 9.59 14.21 -29.82
C GLY A 245 8.24 13.62 -30.24
N GLU A 246 7.69 14.08 -31.37
CA GLU A 246 6.30 13.76 -31.79
C GLU A 246 6.03 12.27 -32.09
N ARG A 247 7.06 11.57 -32.59
CA ARG A 247 6.99 10.14 -32.89
C ARG A 247 7.79 9.27 -31.93
N LEU A 248 8.78 9.82 -31.24
CA LEU A 248 9.70 9.10 -30.39
C LEU A 248 9.77 9.78 -29.03
N THR A 249 9.58 9.01 -27.97
CA THR A 249 9.94 9.39 -26.60
C THR A 249 10.88 8.30 -26.09
N PHE A 250 12.00 8.70 -25.52
CA PHE A 250 12.95 7.79 -24.90
C PHE A 250 13.45 8.39 -23.59
N ARG A 251 13.54 7.60 -22.53
CA ARG A 251 14.08 8.02 -21.24
C ARG A 251 15.03 6.97 -20.72
N ALA A 252 16.23 7.35 -20.33
CA ALA A 252 17.18 6.48 -19.67
C ALA A 252 17.75 7.16 -18.42
N ALA A 253 17.93 6.39 -17.35
CA ALA A 253 18.53 6.89 -16.12
C ALA A 253 19.33 5.81 -15.40
N TYR A 254 20.20 6.27 -14.53
CA TYR A 254 20.88 5.47 -13.53
C TYR A 254 20.84 6.20 -12.20
N VAL A 255 20.51 5.46 -11.14
CA VAL A 255 20.51 5.96 -9.76
C VAL A 255 21.54 5.19 -8.94
N ARG A 256 22.17 5.88 -7.99
CA ARG A 256 22.84 5.27 -6.84
C ARG A 256 22.73 6.21 -5.64
N ARG A 257 21.95 5.80 -4.64
CA ARG A 257 21.75 6.57 -3.40
C ARG A 257 22.22 5.80 -2.18
N SER A 258 22.70 6.54 -1.18
CA SER A 258 23.12 6.01 0.11
C SER A 258 21.96 5.99 1.12
N PRO A 259 22.06 5.22 2.22
CA PRO A 259 21.08 5.24 3.32
C PRO A 259 20.86 6.63 3.95
N ASP A 260 21.80 7.56 3.77
CA ASP A 260 21.72 8.90 4.35
C ASP A 260 21.09 9.94 3.41
N TYR A 261 20.60 9.56 2.23
CA TYR A 261 20.04 10.50 1.25
C TYR A 261 18.65 11.02 1.66
N LEU A 262 18.40 12.34 1.57
CA LEU A 262 17.14 12.97 2.01
C LEU A 262 15.87 12.48 1.29
N PRO A 263 14.71 12.41 2.00
CA PRO A 263 14.56 12.40 3.45
C PRO A 263 14.76 10.97 3.98
N PHE A 264 15.68 10.79 4.94
CA PHE A 264 15.84 9.53 5.68
C PHE A 264 14.99 9.58 6.97
N GLY A 265 14.78 8.42 7.60
CA GLY A 265 14.01 8.34 8.86
C GLY A 265 12.50 8.39 8.66
N LEU A 266 12.09 8.40 7.38
CA LEU A 266 10.75 8.12 6.95
C LEU A 266 10.62 6.57 6.80
N LEU A 267 9.59 5.89 7.37
CA LEU A 267 9.42 4.39 7.42
C LEU A 267 9.45 3.87 6.02
N SER A 268 8.96 4.76 5.20
CA SER A 268 8.92 4.69 3.80
C SER A 268 9.98 5.52 3.09
N PHE A 269 11.26 5.55 3.48
CA PHE A 269 12.35 5.58 2.50
C PHE A 269 13.49 4.69 2.98
N GLN A 270 13.61 3.50 2.39
CA GLN A 270 14.92 2.95 2.07
C GLN A 270 15.52 3.85 0.98
N SER A 271 16.20 4.88 1.45
CA SER A 271 16.97 5.85 0.68
C SER A 271 18.05 5.18 -0.18
N ASP A 272 18.58 4.04 0.25
CA ASP A 272 19.53 3.26 -0.53
C ASP A 272 18.88 2.51 -1.69
N ARG A 273 19.35 2.79 -2.90
CA ARG A 273 18.93 2.12 -4.13
C ARG A 273 19.93 2.38 -5.24
N LYS A 274 20.19 1.40 -6.10
CA LYS A 274 21.07 1.52 -7.27
C LYS A 274 20.54 0.75 -8.47
N GLY A 275 20.71 1.32 -9.67
CA GLY A 275 20.47 0.60 -10.92
C GLY A 275 19.85 1.44 -12.05
N PRO A 276 19.76 0.86 -13.26
CA PRO A 276 19.26 1.55 -14.45
C PRO A 276 17.75 1.47 -14.65
N HIS A 277 17.23 2.44 -15.40
CA HIS A 277 15.90 2.44 -15.99
C HIS A 277 15.98 2.88 -17.45
N ALA A 278 15.17 2.26 -18.32
CA ALA A 278 14.93 2.70 -19.68
C ALA A 278 13.43 2.65 -20.01
N GLU A 279 12.93 3.63 -20.75
CA GLU A 279 11.56 3.69 -21.30
C GLU A 279 11.66 4.14 -22.76
N LEU A 280 10.85 3.52 -23.63
CA LEU A 280 10.76 3.83 -25.05
C LEU A 280 9.27 3.87 -25.44
N ARG A 281 8.89 4.86 -26.24
CA ARG A 281 7.59 4.93 -26.91
C ARG A 281 7.80 5.43 -28.32
N TYR A 282 7.32 4.68 -29.31
CA TYR A 282 7.50 4.96 -30.72
C TYR A 282 6.20 4.79 -31.52
N ARG A 283 5.79 5.87 -32.19
CA ARG A 283 4.65 5.92 -33.10
C ARG A 283 5.12 5.60 -34.52
N LEU A 284 5.08 4.32 -34.87
CA LEU A 284 5.41 3.78 -36.19
C LEU A 284 4.57 4.43 -37.29
N THR A 285 3.25 4.53 -37.06
CA THR A 285 2.30 5.18 -37.96
C THR A 285 1.23 5.90 -37.15
N ARG A 286 0.35 6.67 -37.80
CA ARG A 286 -0.85 7.24 -37.13
C ARG A 286 -1.81 6.20 -36.55
N TRP A 287 -1.64 4.92 -36.89
CA TRP A 287 -2.48 3.81 -36.44
C TRP A 287 -1.77 2.86 -35.47
N ILE A 288 -0.44 2.90 -35.37
CA ILE A 288 0.34 1.92 -34.59
C ILE A 288 1.34 2.67 -33.70
N GLU A 289 1.24 2.41 -32.40
CA GLU A 289 2.16 2.92 -31.39
C GLU A 289 2.63 1.78 -30.50
N VAL A 290 3.94 1.63 -30.39
CA VAL A 290 4.63 0.62 -29.57
C VAL A 290 5.32 1.33 -28.42
N GLY A 291 5.30 0.73 -27.23
CA GLY A 291 6.03 1.23 -26.08
C GLY A 291 6.56 0.12 -25.20
N GLY A 292 7.49 0.46 -24.31
CA GLY A 292 8.00 -0.46 -23.32
C GLY A 292 8.95 0.20 -22.32
N SER A 293 9.19 -0.47 -21.21
CA SER A 293 10.10 -0.03 -20.18
C SER A 293 10.87 -1.21 -19.59
N SER A 294 12.11 -0.96 -19.17
CA SER A 294 12.94 -1.89 -18.42
C SER A 294 13.46 -1.19 -17.17
N VAL A 295 13.25 -1.78 -16.00
CA VAL A 295 13.67 -1.22 -14.71
C VAL A 295 14.47 -2.28 -13.98
N LYS A 296 15.66 -1.94 -13.51
CA LYS A 296 16.48 -2.81 -12.67
C LYS A 296 16.96 -2.04 -11.45
N LEU A 297 16.51 -2.46 -10.27
CA LEU A 297 16.84 -1.81 -9.01
C LEU A 297 17.40 -2.82 -8.01
N ARG A 298 18.40 -2.39 -7.25
CA ARG A 298 18.99 -3.11 -6.12
C ARG A 298 19.01 -2.22 -4.89
N THR A 299 18.49 -2.70 -3.77
CA THR A 299 18.66 -2.09 -2.43
C THR A 299 19.58 -3.00 -1.59
N SER A 300 19.77 -2.68 -0.31
CA SER A 300 20.45 -3.57 0.65
C SER A 300 19.61 -4.80 1.08
N ALA A 301 18.41 -4.98 0.51
CA ALA A 301 17.51 -6.08 0.83
C ALA A 301 17.05 -6.91 -0.39
N ALA A 302 16.96 -6.30 -1.58
CA ALA A 302 16.38 -6.94 -2.76
C ALA A 302 16.97 -6.45 -4.10
N GLU A 303 16.94 -7.34 -5.09
CA GLU A 303 17.08 -7.06 -6.52
C GLU A 303 15.73 -7.26 -7.23
N SER A 304 15.29 -6.27 -8.00
CA SER A 304 14.07 -6.32 -8.81
C SER A 304 14.36 -5.97 -10.26
N ASN A 305 13.79 -6.73 -11.20
CA ASN A 305 13.82 -6.46 -12.63
C ASN A 305 12.37 -6.44 -13.15
N GLN A 306 11.99 -5.40 -13.90
CA GLN A 306 10.66 -5.27 -14.48
C GLN A 306 10.77 -4.93 -15.97
N TYR A 307 10.01 -5.62 -16.81
CA TYR A 307 9.94 -5.43 -18.25
C TYR A 307 8.48 -5.26 -18.66
N ASN A 308 8.15 -4.12 -19.25
CA ASN A 308 6.83 -3.86 -19.80
C ASN A 308 6.95 -3.66 -21.32
N GLY A 309 6.00 -4.19 -22.07
CA GLY A 309 5.83 -3.94 -23.50
C GLY A 309 4.36 -3.74 -23.82
N ASN A 310 4.05 -2.74 -24.66
CA ASN A 310 2.70 -2.50 -25.15
C ASN A 310 2.71 -2.18 -26.65
N THR A 311 1.60 -2.46 -27.31
CA THR A 311 1.34 -2.09 -28.69
C THR A 311 -0.13 -1.77 -28.83
N SER A 312 -0.43 -0.57 -29.32
CA SER A 312 -1.79 -0.10 -29.55
C SER A 312 -2.03 0.16 -31.03
N PHE A 313 -3.22 -0.26 -31.48
CA PHE A 313 -3.71 -0.11 -32.84
C PHE A 313 -4.98 0.73 -32.84
N SER A 314 -4.96 1.86 -33.53
CA SER A 314 -6.14 2.69 -33.81
C SER A 314 -6.70 2.31 -35.17
N LEU A 315 -7.69 1.43 -35.16
CA LEU A 315 -8.27 0.79 -36.35
C LEU A 315 -9.46 1.61 -36.88
N PRO A 316 -9.83 1.47 -38.17
CA PRO A 316 -11.04 2.09 -38.74
C PRO A 316 -12.30 1.71 -37.95
N GLY A 317 -13.31 2.59 -37.94
CA GLY A 317 -14.58 2.32 -37.25
C GLY A 317 -14.55 2.50 -35.72
N ASN A 318 -13.65 3.35 -35.21
CA ASN A 318 -13.46 3.64 -33.79
C ASN A 318 -13.09 2.42 -32.92
N PHE A 319 -12.44 1.43 -33.53
CA PHE A 319 -11.85 0.29 -32.82
C PHE A 319 -10.45 0.66 -32.30
N GLN A 320 -10.19 0.34 -31.04
CA GLN A 320 -8.87 0.39 -30.41
C GLN A 320 -8.52 -1.01 -29.92
N LEU A 321 -7.43 -1.57 -30.44
CA LEU A 321 -6.86 -2.84 -29.97
C LEU A 321 -5.56 -2.54 -29.23
N SER A 322 -5.45 -3.01 -28.00
CA SER A 322 -4.26 -2.88 -27.17
C SER A 322 -3.76 -4.27 -26.78
N LEU A 323 -2.50 -4.53 -27.08
CA LEU A 323 -1.73 -5.68 -26.61
C LEU A 323 -0.75 -5.18 -25.54
N ALA A 324 -0.66 -5.85 -24.40
CA ALA A 324 0.35 -5.55 -23.41
C ALA A 324 0.87 -6.81 -22.72
N ARG A 325 2.19 -6.85 -22.54
CA ARG A 325 2.93 -7.84 -21.75
C ARG A 325 3.65 -7.12 -20.61
N SER A 326 3.50 -7.62 -19.40
CA SER A 326 4.23 -7.17 -18.21
C SER A 326 4.93 -8.38 -17.59
N GLU A 327 6.23 -8.25 -17.32
CA GLU A 327 7.03 -9.24 -16.61
C GLU A 327 7.72 -8.56 -15.42
N SER A 328 7.51 -9.09 -14.22
CA SER A 328 8.21 -8.67 -13.00
C SER A 328 9.01 -9.86 -12.45
N ARG A 329 10.24 -9.64 -12.01
CA ARG A 329 11.10 -10.65 -11.37
C ARG A 329 11.76 -10.08 -10.13
N VAL A 330 11.67 -10.76 -9.00
CA VAL A 330 12.23 -10.31 -7.70
C VAL A 330 13.13 -11.39 -7.10
N LYS A 331 14.25 -10.95 -6.53
CA LYS A 331 15.19 -11.77 -5.77
C LYS A 331 15.55 -11.04 -4.47
N LEU A 332 15.28 -11.68 -3.34
CA LEU A 332 15.68 -11.18 -2.02
C LEU A 332 17.11 -11.62 -1.71
N GLU A 333 17.95 -10.76 -1.12
CA GLU A 333 19.35 -11.12 -0.84
C GLU A 333 19.51 -11.98 0.42
N ASN A 334 18.60 -11.84 1.41
CA ASN A 334 18.70 -12.49 2.72
C ASN A 334 17.74 -13.69 2.93
N ASN A 335 17.07 -14.19 1.88
CA ASN A 335 16.11 -15.28 2.03
C ASN A 335 16.13 -16.26 0.84
N ALA A 336 16.91 -17.34 0.98
CA ALA A 336 17.22 -18.27 -0.11
C ALA A 336 15.99 -19.03 -0.65
N ALA A 337 15.04 -19.38 0.23
CA ALA A 337 13.82 -20.10 -0.12
C ALA A 337 12.84 -19.29 -1.01
N PHE A 338 13.06 -17.96 -1.14
CA PHE A 338 12.20 -17.05 -1.92
C PHE A 338 12.97 -16.31 -3.02
N SER A 339 14.06 -16.93 -3.47
CA SER A 339 14.89 -16.38 -4.53
C SER A 339 14.38 -16.79 -5.92
N GLY A 340 13.80 -15.83 -6.66
CA GLY A 340 13.45 -16.02 -8.07
C GLY A 340 11.96 -16.01 -8.44
N GLN A 341 11.11 -15.32 -7.68
CA GLN A 341 9.71 -15.09 -8.06
C GLN A 341 9.62 -14.34 -9.40
N SER A 342 8.64 -14.71 -10.23
CA SER A 342 8.26 -13.93 -11.41
C SER A 342 6.76 -13.97 -11.71
N MET A 343 6.24 -12.84 -12.19
CA MET A 343 4.88 -12.68 -12.69
C MET A 343 4.95 -12.28 -14.16
N LEU A 344 4.19 -12.96 -15.02
CA LEU A 344 3.96 -12.60 -16.41
C LEU A 344 2.46 -12.35 -16.61
N LEU A 345 2.08 -11.17 -17.07
CA LEU A 345 0.72 -10.81 -17.48
C LEU A 345 0.73 -10.52 -18.97
N ASP A 346 -0.03 -11.29 -19.73
CA ASP A 346 -0.41 -10.98 -21.11
C ASP A 346 -1.86 -10.52 -21.16
N SER A 347 -2.12 -9.40 -21.82
CA SER A 347 -3.46 -8.82 -21.94
C SER A 347 -3.76 -8.33 -23.35
N VAL A 348 -4.98 -8.60 -23.81
CA VAL A 348 -5.53 -8.18 -25.10
C VAL A 348 -6.84 -7.48 -24.83
N THR A 349 -6.91 -6.18 -25.12
CA THR A 349 -8.14 -5.38 -24.96
C THR A 349 -8.58 -4.83 -26.30
N LEU A 350 -9.80 -5.16 -26.71
CA LEU A 350 -10.49 -4.53 -27.84
C LEU A 350 -11.59 -3.62 -27.29
N THR A 351 -11.57 -2.36 -27.70
CA THR A 351 -12.63 -1.38 -27.39
C THR A 351 -13.22 -0.83 -28.68
N ASN A 352 -14.54 -0.74 -28.78
CA ASN A 352 -15.22 0.01 -29.83
C ASN A 352 -16.06 1.14 -29.22
N SER A 353 -16.01 2.33 -29.85
CA SER A 353 -16.87 3.46 -29.50
C SER A 353 -17.73 3.91 -30.68
N PHE A 354 -18.90 3.28 -30.85
CA PHE A 354 -19.83 3.59 -31.94
C PHE A 354 -21.06 4.38 -31.48
N ARG A 355 -21.19 5.60 -32.02
CA ARG A 355 -22.25 6.57 -31.68
C ARG A 355 -22.31 6.92 -30.18
N ARG A 356 -23.07 6.16 -29.40
CA ARG A 356 -23.18 6.30 -27.94
C ARG A 356 -23.07 4.96 -27.21
N TRP A 357 -22.55 3.94 -27.87
CA TRP A 357 -22.20 2.66 -27.28
C TRP A 357 -20.69 2.58 -27.13
N LEU A 358 -20.25 2.07 -25.99
CA LEU A 358 -18.87 1.72 -25.69
C LEU A 358 -18.86 0.24 -25.35
N THR A 359 -18.31 -0.57 -26.25
CA THR A 359 -18.15 -2.01 -26.05
C THR A 359 -16.69 -2.30 -25.75
N ARG A 360 -16.42 -3.05 -24.69
CA ARG A 360 -15.10 -3.56 -24.33
C ARG A 360 -15.14 -5.08 -24.31
N ALA A 361 -14.17 -5.70 -24.96
CA ALA A 361 -13.82 -7.10 -24.76
C ALA A 361 -12.35 -7.16 -24.31
N ARG A 362 -12.06 -7.93 -23.27
CA ARG A 362 -10.71 -8.09 -22.73
C ARG A 362 -10.42 -9.57 -22.45
N VAL A 363 -9.24 -10.01 -22.83
CA VAL A 363 -8.69 -11.34 -22.52
C VAL A 363 -7.37 -11.15 -21.77
N ASP A 364 -7.21 -11.89 -20.68
CA ASP A 364 -6.00 -11.90 -19.87
C ASP A 364 -5.49 -13.34 -19.70
N ASP A 365 -4.17 -13.50 -19.73
CA ASP A 365 -3.44 -14.72 -19.34
C ASP A 365 -2.37 -14.30 -18.31
N ILE A 366 -2.58 -14.69 -17.06
CA ILE A 366 -1.67 -14.43 -15.94
C ILE A 366 -0.92 -15.72 -15.65
N GLN A 367 0.40 -15.66 -15.61
CA GLN A 367 1.28 -16.76 -15.23
C GLN A 367 2.13 -16.31 -14.04
N LEU A 368 1.98 -16.98 -12.92
CA LEU A 368 2.76 -16.75 -11.70
C LEU A 368 3.73 -17.91 -11.54
N ARG A 369 5.01 -17.61 -11.36
CA ARG A 369 6.08 -18.56 -11.07
C ARG A 369 6.74 -18.14 -9.78
N SER A 370 6.23 -18.67 -8.67
CA SER A 370 6.81 -18.57 -7.33
C SER A 370 7.44 -19.94 -7.02
N THR A 371 7.20 -20.47 -5.82
CA THR A 371 7.39 -21.88 -5.43
C THR A 371 6.55 -22.85 -6.28
N ALA A 372 5.36 -22.44 -6.71
CA ALA A 372 4.50 -23.15 -7.66
C ALA A 372 4.26 -22.32 -8.95
N THR A 373 3.79 -23.00 -10.02
CA THR A 373 3.34 -22.34 -11.26
C THR A 373 1.82 -22.31 -11.32
N SER A 374 1.21 -21.12 -11.31
CA SER A 374 -0.23 -20.92 -11.51
C SER A 374 -0.50 -20.25 -12.86
N ARG A 375 -1.65 -20.56 -13.48
CA ARG A 375 -2.11 -19.91 -14.71
C ARG A 375 -3.61 -19.62 -14.73
N THR A 376 -3.95 -18.34 -14.77
CA THR A 376 -5.34 -17.86 -14.80
C THR A 376 -5.66 -17.22 -16.15
N ARG A 377 -6.82 -17.56 -16.73
CA ARG A 377 -7.34 -16.97 -17.96
C ARG A 377 -8.70 -16.32 -17.74
N GLY A 378 -8.84 -15.07 -18.17
CA GLY A 378 -10.08 -14.30 -18.09
C GLY A 378 -10.59 -13.87 -19.46
N LEU A 379 -11.91 -13.82 -19.60
CA LEU A 379 -12.64 -13.11 -20.65
C LEU A 379 -13.64 -12.15 -19.98
N GLU A 380 -13.50 -10.86 -20.24
CA GLU A 380 -14.40 -9.79 -19.81
C GLU A 380 -15.11 -9.21 -21.04
N ILE A 381 -16.43 -9.06 -20.97
CA ILE A 381 -17.23 -8.35 -21.96
C ILE A 381 -18.12 -7.33 -21.25
N GLY A 382 -17.95 -6.06 -21.59
CA GLY A 382 -18.73 -4.95 -21.04
C GLY A 382 -19.32 -4.07 -22.14
N GLU A 383 -20.54 -3.60 -21.92
CA GLU A 383 -21.21 -2.64 -22.80
C GLU A 383 -21.76 -1.47 -21.98
N THR A 384 -21.55 -0.25 -22.45
CA THR A 384 -22.09 0.97 -21.84
C THR A 384 -22.74 1.86 -22.89
N ARG A 385 -23.98 2.27 -22.66
CA ARG A 385 -24.75 3.17 -23.51
C ARG A 385 -24.97 4.52 -22.84
N THR A 386 -24.62 5.59 -23.55
CA THR A 386 -24.96 6.97 -23.18
C THR A 386 -26.21 7.43 -23.94
N PHE A 387 -27.06 8.24 -23.30
CA PHE A 387 -28.30 8.77 -23.84
C PHE A 387 -28.25 10.30 -23.98
N GLN A 388 -29.19 10.89 -24.73
CA GLN A 388 -29.20 12.34 -25.00
C GLN A 388 -29.41 13.20 -23.74
N ASN A 389 -30.16 12.65 -22.78
CA ASN A 389 -30.52 13.30 -21.52
C ASN A 389 -29.42 13.24 -20.44
N GLY A 390 -28.21 12.77 -20.78
CA GLY A 390 -27.10 12.66 -19.84
C GLY A 390 -27.14 11.44 -18.91
N LEU A 391 -28.06 10.49 -19.15
CA LEU A 391 -28.00 9.14 -18.61
C LEU A 391 -26.88 8.35 -19.31
N SER A 392 -26.15 7.56 -18.55
CA SER A 392 -25.36 6.42 -19.04
C SER A 392 -25.75 5.18 -18.25
N LEU A 393 -25.91 4.05 -18.92
CA LEU A 393 -26.14 2.74 -18.31
C LEU A 393 -25.20 1.73 -18.96
N GLY A 394 -24.61 0.85 -18.18
CA GLY A 394 -23.80 -0.24 -18.67
C GLY A 394 -23.84 -1.46 -17.76
N GLY A 395 -23.37 -2.56 -18.32
CA GLY A 395 -23.23 -3.82 -17.63
C GLY A 395 -22.02 -4.59 -18.16
N GLU A 396 -21.57 -5.55 -17.38
CA GLU A 396 -20.37 -6.33 -17.63
C GLU A 396 -20.57 -7.77 -17.21
N VAL A 397 -20.00 -8.71 -17.95
CA VAL A 397 -19.95 -10.14 -17.63
C VAL A 397 -18.51 -10.62 -17.74
N ARG A 398 -18.05 -11.34 -16.73
CA ARG A 398 -16.71 -11.92 -16.64
C ARG A 398 -16.78 -13.43 -16.57
N PHE A 399 -15.98 -14.10 -17.38
CA PHE A 399 -15.76 -15.55 -17.36
C PHE A 399 -14.30 -15.79 -17.01
N GLN A 400 -14.02 -16.61 -15.99
CA GLN A 400 -12.66 -16.89 -15.56
C GLN A 400 -12.45 -18.39 -15.41
N LYS A 401 -11.33 -18.88 -15.94
CA LYS A 401 -10.85 -20.25 -15.76
C LYS A 401 -9.45 -20.20 -15.15
N SER A 402 -9.29 -20.84 -14.00
CA SER A 402 -7.96 -21.08 -13.42
C SER A 402 -7.52 -22.52 -13.60
N ASN A 403 -6.23 -22.67 -13.88
CA ASN A 403 -5.48 -23.92 -13.84
C ASN A 403 -4.37 -23.73 -12.79
N GLU A 404 -4.71 -24.01 -11.54
CA GLU A 404 -3.78 -24.11 -10.42
C GLU A 404 -3.43 -25.58 -10.18
N PRO A 405 -2.30 -25.90 -9.51
CA PRO A 405 -1.92 -27.30 -9.24
C PRO A 405 -3.00 -28.11 -8.54
N ASP A 406 -3.75 -27.47 -7.64
CA ASP A 406 -4.67 -28.12 -6.70
C ASP A 406 -6.16 -27.81 -6.98
N GLN A 407 -6.49 -26.86 -7.88
CA GLN A 407 -7.88 -26.53 -8.24
C GLN A 407 -8.07 -26.22 -9.74
N HIS A 408 -9.14 -26.78 -10.31
CA HIS A 408 -9.62 -26.53 -11.67
C HIS A 408 -11.04 -25.98 -11.60
N GLY A 409 -11.24 -24.71 -11.95
CA GLY A 409 -12.54 -24.04 -11.80
C GLY A 409 -12.88 -23.08 -12.93
N THR A 410 -14.17 -22.97 -13.27
CA THR A 410 -14.72 -21.94 -14.17
C THR A 410 -15.81 -21.17 -13.43
N ARG A 411 -15.70 -19.84 -13.30
CA ARG A 411 -16.66 -18.99 -12.59
C ARG A 411 -17.16 -17.82 -13.45
N ILE A 412 -18.30 -17.24 -13.06
CA ILE A 412 -19.00 -16.15 -13.78
C ILE A 412 -19.41 -15.05 -12.79
N SER A 413 -19.03 -13.80 -13.06
CA SER A 413 -19.48 -12.63 -12.28
C SER A 413 -20.03 -11.52 -13.20
N THR A 414 -20.86 -10.63 -12.63
CA THR A 414 -21.53 -9.56 -13.38
C THR A 414 -21.44 -8.21 -12.65
N ALA A 415 -21.46 -7.11 -13.40
CA ALA A 415 -21.55 -5.76 -12.85
C ALA A 415 -22.60 -4.93 -13.59
N ILE A 416 -23.20 -3.97 -12.90
CA ILE A 416 -24.13 -2.99 -13.44
C ILE A 416 -23.75 -1.60 -12.93
N HIS A 417 -23.54 -0.66 -13.84
CA HIS A 417 -23.21 0.73 -13.52
C HIS A 417 -24.10 1.71 -14.27
N GLY A 418 -24.44 2.81 -13.60
CA GLY A 418 -25.25 3.87 -14.16
C GLY A 418 -24.81 5.25 -13.65
N SER A 419 -24.89 6.25 -14.50
CA SER A 419 -24.72 7.65 -14.10
C SER A 419 -25.75 8.53 -14.77
N TYR A 420 -26.16 9.61 -14.10
CA TYR A 420 -27.12 10.56 -14.64
C TYR A 420 -26.74 11.98 -14.26
N ASN A 421 -26.80 12.90 -15.22
CA ASN A 421 -26.62 14.33 -15.02
C ASN A 421 -27.93 15.09 -15.29
N TRP A 422 -28.67 15.47 -14.25
CA TRP A 422 -29.86 16.34 -14.36
C TRP A 422 -29.40 17.78 -14.60
N GLY A 423 -29.21 18.09 -15.89
CA GLY A 423 -28.69 19.35 -16.37
C GLY A 423 -27.32 19.65 -15.76
N SER A 424 -27.12 20.90 -15.33
CA SER A 424 -25.88 21.32 -14.67
C SER A 424 -25.91 21.19 -13.15
N ARG A 425 -27.04 20.79 -12.53
CA ARG A 425 -27.28 20.91 -11.08
C ARG A 425 -27.11 19.62 -10.28
N VAL A 426 -27.50 18.46 -10.81
CA VAL A 426 -27.40 17.20 -10.05
C VAL A 426 -26.68 16.13 -10.86
N THR A 427 -25.70 15.48 -10.23
CA THR A 427 -24.98 14.33 -10.76
C THR A 427 -25.17 13.16 -9.81
N LEU A 428 -25.64 12.03 -10.32
CA LEU A 428 -25.75 10.75 -9.63
C LEU A 428 -24.88 9.72 -10.35
N ASN A 429 -24.12 8.93 -9.60
CA ASN A 429 -23.49 7.71 -10.09
C ASN A 429 -23.86 6.55 -9.15
N VAL A 430 -24.11 5.37 -9.71
CA VAL A 430 -24.44 4.15 -8.98
C VAL A 430 -23.70 2.98 -9.66
N GLN A 431 -23.10 2.09 -8.88
CA GLN A 431 -22.56 0.82 -9.35
C GLN A 431 -22.92 -0.28 -8.36
N THR A 432 -23.26 -1.46 -8.87
CA THR A 432 -23.41 -2.68 -8.09
C THR A 432 -22.72 -3.83 -8.83
N ASP A 433 -21.92 -4.60 -8.12
CA ASP A 433 -21.34 -5.84 -8.64
C ASP A 433 -22.10 -7.03 -8.00
N LEU A 434 -22.30 -8.10 -8.76
CA LEU A 434 -23.23 -9.20 -8.48
C LEU A 434 -22.67 -10.54 -8.96
N GLY A 435 -22.65 -11.53 -8.06
CA GLY A 435 -22.37 -12.93 -8.38
C GLY A 435 -21.15 -13.51 -7.65
N ARG A 436 -20.93 -14.82 -7.84
CA ARG A 436 -19.79 -15.56 -7.28
C ARG A 436 -18.57 -15.38 -8.19
N ASP A 437 -17.89 -14.26 -8.00
CA ASP A 437 -16.50 -14.13 -8.43
C ASP A 437 -15.65 -15.09 -7.56
N ILE A 438 -14.57 -15.68 -8.13
CA ILE A 438 -13.57 -16.44 -7.35
C ILE A 438 -13.21 -15.61 -6.10
N ARG A 439 -13.01 -14.32 -6.41
CA ARG A 439 -12.99 -13.04 -5.69
C ARG A 439 -13.19 -12.97 -4.15
N ASN A 440 -14.04 -13.85 -3.60
CA ASN A 440 -14.66 -13.67 -2.30
C ASN A 440 -15.02 -14.97 -1.53
N GLU A 441 -14.58 -16.17 -1.94
CA GLU A 441 -14.96 -17.45 -1.28
C GLU A 441 -13.95 -17.85 -0.19
N THR A 442 -14.39 -18.37 0.97
CA THR A 442 -13.48 -18.76 2.09
C THR A 442 -13.85 -20.11 2.73
N LEU A 443 -12.90 -20.72 3.45
CA LEU A 443 -13.05 -22.06 4.08
C LEU A 443 -14.28 -22.20 5.00
N PHE A 444 -14.68 -21.12 5.68
CA PHE A 444 -15.81 -21.12 6.61
C PHE A 444 -17.14 -20.66 5.97
N ALA A 445 -17.10 -20.07 4.77
CA ALA A 445 -18.29 -19.49 4.15
C ALA A 445 -18.26 -19.48 2.61
N LEU A 446 -19.29 -20.09 2.02
CA LEU A 446 -19.61 -19.94 0.61
C LEU A 446 -20.30 -18.57 0.45
N SER A 447 -19.56 -17.56 0.01
CA SER A 447 -20.07 -16.18 0.01
C SER A 447 -20.81 -15.85 -1.30
N ASN A 448 -21.85 -15.03 -1.18
CA ASN A 448 -22.42 -14.31 -2.32
C ASN A 448 -22.36 -12.81 -1.99
N LEU A 449 -21.40 -12.12 -2.62
CA LEU A 449 -21.12 -10.72 -2.35
C LEU A 449 -21.96 -9.81 -3.25
N ARG A 450 -22.62 -8.82 -2.62
CA ARG A 450 -23.13 -7.64 -3.32
C ARG A 450 -22.46 -6.39 -2.79
N THR A 451 -21.59 -5.81 -3.60
CA THR A 451 -21.09 -4.45 -3.44
C THR A 451 -22.10 -3.48 -4.06
N SER A 452 -22.26 -2.30 -3.46
CA SER A 452 -23.05 -1.22 -4.04
C SER A 452 -22.46 0.12 -3.63
N SER A 453 -22.13 0.96 -4.61
CA SER A 453 -21.71 2.34 -4.36
C SER A 453 -22.68 3.31 -5.02
N ALA A 454 -22.90 4.45 -4.36
CA ALA A 454 -23.65 5.56 -4.94
C ALA A 454 -23.00 6.89 -4.54
N SER A 455 -22.97 7.84 -5.46
CA SER A 455 -22.54 9.22 -5.19
C SER A 455 -23.54 10.20 -5.80
N LEU A 456 -23.98 11.17 -5.00
CA LEU A 456 -24.93 12.21 -5.38
C LEU A 456 -24.32 13.57 -5.07
N THR A 457 -24.18 14.41 -6.08
CA THR A 457 -23.76 15.81 -5.94
C THR A 457 -24.90 16.73 -6.38
N VAL A 458 -25.33 17.64 -5.50
CA VAL A 458 -26.42 18.60 -5.73
C VAL A 458 -25.89 20.02 -5.61
N LYS A 459 -25.94 20.80 -6.68
CA LYS A 459 -25.65 22.24 -6.66
C LYS A 459 -26.90 23.02 -6.25
N LEU A 460 -27.00 23.32 -4.96
CA LEU A 460 -28.08 24.14 -4.37
C LEU A 460 -28.12 25.55 -4.97
N SER A 461 -26.96 26.12 -5.32
CA SER A 461 -26.84 27.42 -5.99
C SER A 461 -25.52 27.52 -6.77
N ARG A 462 -25.26 28.65 -7.43
CA ARG A 462 -23.94 28.94 -8.05
C ARG A 462 -22.78 28.92 -7.04
N SER A 463 -23.06 29.06 -5.75
CA SER A 463 -22.08 29.13 -4.66
C SER A 463 -22.17 28.01 -3.64
N ALA A 464 -23.12 27.08 -3.74
CA ALA A 464 -23.34 26.06 -2.70
C ALA A 464 -23.64 24.69 -3.28
N ASN A 465 -23.02 23.66 -2.73
CA ASN A 465 -23.23 22.27 -3.12
C ASN A 465 -23.30 21.34 -1.91
N LEU A 466 -24.10 20.28 -2.06
CA LEU A 466 -24.11 19.10 -1.21
C LEU A 466 -23.48 17.93 -1.97
N ARG A 467 -22.77 17.07 -1.23
CA ARG A 467 -22.28 15.78 -1.69
C ARG A 467 -22.71 14.73 -0.67
N PHE A 468 -23.30 13.67 -1.19
CA PHE A 468 -23.62 12.46 -0.45
C PHE A 468 -22.91 11.30 -1.13
N GLU A 469 -22.30 10.42 -0.35
CA GLU A 469 -21.73 9.18 -0.84
C GLU A 469 -22.17 8.04 0.06
N TYR A 470 -22.48 6.92 -0.57
CA TYR A 470 -22.84 5.67 0.04
C TYR A 470 -21.95 4.57 -0.53
N TYR A 471 -21.41 3.75 0.35
CA TYR A 471 -20.77 2.50 0.01
C TYR A 471 -21.32 1.42 0.93
N GLY A 472 -22.01 0.45 0.35
CA GLY A 472 -22.62 -0.67 1.05
C GLY A 472 -22.07 -1.99 0.56
N THR A 473 -21.79 -2.89 1.49
CA THR A 473 -21.44 -4.28 1.21
C THR A 473 -22.40 -5.19 1.95
N ARG A 474 -23.13 -6.02 1.20
CA ARG A 474 -23.94 -7.10 1.76
C ARG A 474 -23.25 -8.43 1.51
N LEU A 475 -22.76 -9.00 2.60
CA LEU A 475 -22.17 -10.33 2.67
C LEU A 475 -23.27 -11.30 3.11
N ASN A 476 -23.85 -12.04 2.16
CA ASN A 476 -24.66 -13.20 2.52
C ASN A 476 -23.71 -14.39 2.66
N TYR A 477 -23.37 -14.74 3.90
CA TYR A 477 -22.63 -15.96 4.21
C TYR A 477 -23.57 -17.16 4.20
N GLU A 478 -23.32 -18.12 3.31
CA GLU A 478 -23.83 -19.48 3.47
C GLU A 478 -22.77 -20.26 4.27
N LEU A 479 -23.09 -20.54 5.54
CA LEU A 479 -22.17 -21.18 6.48
C LEU A 479 -21.80 -22.59 6.00
N ASN A 480 -20.50 -22.88 5.97
CA ASN A 480 -20.02 -24.22 5.71
C ASN A 480 -20.38 -25.14 6.89
N ARG A 481 -21.35 -26.04 6.70
CA ARG A 481 -21.97 -26.83 7.80
C ARG A 481 -20.98 -27.69 8.56
N ASP A 482 -19.96 -28.19 7.87
CA ASP A 482 -18.97 -29.10 8.44
C ASP A 482 -18.03 -28.38 9.42
N SER A 483 -17.83 -27.06 9.24
CA SER A 483 -16.99 -26.23 10.12
C SER A 483 -17.68 -25.81 11.43
N ILE A 484 -19.02 -25.70 11.45
CA ILE A 484 -19.78 -25.42 12.68
C ILE A 484 -19.73 -26.62 13.63
N LEU A 485 -19.89 -27.84 13.09
CA LEU A 485 -19.83 -29.07 13.88
C LEU A 485 -18.46 -29.22 14.55
N ALA A 486 -17.38 -28.93 13.82
CA ALA A 486 -16.02 -29.01 14.32
C ALA A 486 -15.73 -28.04 15.48
N SER A 487 -16.20 -26.79 15.43
CA SER A 487 -15.98 -25.85 16.54
C SER A 487 -16.81 -26.16 17.79
N ALA A 488 -18.04 -26.67 17.63
CA ALA A 488 -18.91 -27.04 18.75
C ALA A 488 -18.39 -28.29 19.51
N LEU A 489 -17.80 -29.26 18.79
CA LEU A 489 -17.21 -30.46 19.39
C LEU A 489 -15.92 -30.19 20.18
N LEU A 490 -15.24 -29.06 19.92
CA LEU A 490 -14.04 -28.63 20.65
C LEU A 490 -14.35 -27.85 21.95
N GLY A 491 -15.60 -27.90 22.44
CA GLY A 491 -16.01 -27.23 23.68
C GLY A 491 -16.05 -25.71 23.62
N ASN A 492 -15.77 -25.11 22.46
CA ASN A 492 -15.89 -23.67 22.28
C ASN A 492 -17.36 -23.29 22.18
N SER A 493 -17.82 -22.43 23.10
CA SER A 493 -19.09 -21.72 22.97
C SER A 493 -19.02 -20.73 21.81
N VAL A 494 -19.13 -21.23 20.59
CA VAL A 494 -19.37 -20.41 19.41
C VAL A 494 -20.78 -19.88 19.52
N GLU A 495 -20.92 -18.70 20.11
CA GLU A 495 -22.10 -17.87 19.89
C GLU A 495 -22.23 -17.72 18.37
N PRO A 496 -23.30 -18.25 17.75
CA PRO A 496 -23.41 -18.18 16.32
C PRO A 496 -23.70 -16.73 15.96
N VAL A 497 -22.70 -16.03 15.43
CA VAL A 497 -22.85 -14.68 14.87
C VAL A 497 -23.68 -14.81 13.59
N LEU A 498 -24.99 -14.96 13.81
CA LEU A 498 -26.02 -15.08 12.79
C LEU A 498 -26.19 -13.74 12.09
N GLY A 499 -25.89 -13.73 10.80
CA GLY A 499 -26.33 -12.66 9.89
C GLY A 499 -25.19 -11.78 9.38
N GLY A 500 -25.21 -11.57 8.06
CA GLY A 500 -24.18 -10.83 7.34
C GLY A 500 -23.88 -9.44 7.88
N ALA A 501 -22.58 -9.15 8.05
CA ALA A 501 -22.05 -7.85 8.39
C ALA A 501 -22.33 -6.82 7.26
N ASN A 502 -23.54 -6.26 7.27
CA ASN A 502 -23.94 -5.19 6.35
C ASN A 502 -23.22 -3.88 6.72
N ARG A 503 -21.97 -3.74 6.28
CA ARG A 503 -21.23 -2.49 6.42
C ARG A 503 -21.79 -1.46 5.44
N ASN A 504 -22.22 -0.34 5.99
CA ASN A 504 -22.75 0.80 5.25
C ASN A 504 -21.93 2.03 5.67
N VAL A 505 -21.22 2.61 4.70
CA VAL A 505 -20.43 3.81 4.88
C VAL A 505 -21.18 4.98 4.25
N PHE A 506 -21.40 6.02 5.04
CA PHE A 506 -22.06 7.25 4.62
C PHE A 506 -21.11 8.42 4.77
N PHE A 507 -20.95 9.20 3.70
CA PHE A 507 -20.25 10.47 3.73
C PHE A 507 -21.17 11.60 3.28
N PHE A 508 -21.17 12.67 4.06
CA PHE A 508 -21.89 13.90 3.76
C PHE A 508 -20.92 15.08 3.76
N GLN A 509 -21.10 15.99 2.81
CA GLN A 509 -20.41 17.26 2.79
C GLN A 509 -21.33 18.38 2.27
N TYR A 510 -21.46 19.44 3.06
CA TYR A 510 -21.91 20.75 2.58
C TYR A 510 -20.70 21.63 2.31
N GLN A 511 -20.74 22.37 1.20
CA GLN A 511 -19.73 23.35 0.84
C GLN A 511 -20.40 24.63 0.35
N LYS A 512 -19.94 25.77 0.86
CA LYS A 512 -20.28 27.12 0.42
C LYS A 512 -19.02 27.82 -0.07
N THR A 513 -19.06 28.40 -1.26
CA THR A 513 -17.98 29.19 -1.87
C THR A 513 -18.48 30.62 -2.06
N LEU A 514 -17.99 31.53 -1.22
CA LEU A 514 -18.19 32.97 -1.34
C LEU A 514 -17.16 33.52 -2.33
N ARG A 515 -17.57 34.45 -3.18
CA ARG A 515 -16.70 35.18 -4.12
C ARG A 515 -17.03 36.66 -4.03
N TRP A 516 -16.01 37.52 -3.98
CA TRP A 516 -16.16 38.97 -3.99
C TRP A 516 -15.03 39.62 -4.79
N GLY A 517 -15.26 40.84 -5.29
CA GLY A 517 -14.37 41.48 -6.26
C GLY A 517 -14.91 41.49 -7.69
N LYS A 518 -14.04 41.82 -8.65
CA LYS A 518 -14.34 41.66 -10.08
C LYS A 518 -14.49 40.18 -10.46
N SER A 519 -15.15 39.92 -11.59
CA SER A 519 -15.09 38.59 -12.21
C SER A 519 -13.71 38.41 -12.83
N ALA A 520 -13.05 37.28 -12.53
CA ALA A 520 -11.72 36.96 -13.02
C ALA A 520 -11.62 37.07 -14.56
N SER A 521 -10.54 37.66 -15.06
CA SER A 521 -10.04 37.28 -16.38
C SER A 521 -9.67 35.78 -16.35
N ALA A 522 -9.72 35.11 -17.50
CA ALA A 522 -9.39 33.67 -17.58
C ALA A 522 -7.93 33.33 -17.15
N GLU A 523 -7.11 34.36 -16.96
CA GLU A 523 -5.75 34.31 -16.45
C GLU A 523 -5.71 34.27 -14.90
N TYR A 524 -6.60 35.01 -14.23
CA TYR A 524 -6.71 35.01 -12.77
C TYR A 524 -7.45 33.77 -12.22
N ASP A 525 -8.37 33.18 -12.98
CA ASP A 525 -9.04 31.93 -12.57
C ASP A 525 -8.06 30.74 -12.63
N LYS A 526 -7.03 30.79 -13.49
CA LYS A 526 -5.92 29.82 -13.55
C LYS A 526 -4.97 29.93 -12.35
N THR A 527 -4.67 31.13 -11.88
CA THR A 527 -3.89 31.32 -10.64
C THR A 527 -4.75 31.03 -9.41
N THR A 528 -6.02 31.42 -9.34
CA THR A 528 -6.88 31.13 -8.18
C THR A 528 -7.20 29.62 -8.03
N THR A 529 -7.26 28.87 -9.14
CA THR A 529 -7.25 27.40 -9.10
C THR A 529 -5.86 26.79 -8.86
N GLY A 530 -4.81 27.61 -8.82
CA GLY A 530 -3.42 27.27 -8.49
C GLY A 530 -2.90 27.78 -7.13
N VAL A 531 -3.64 28.63 -6.39
CA VAL A 531 -3.29 29.07 -5.01
C VAL A 531 -4.24 28.55 -3.90
N ALA A 532 -5.27 27.78 -4.26
CA ALA A 532 -5.23 26.47 -3.61
C ALA A 532 -3.89 25.88 -4.03
N ILE A 533 -2.97 25.58 -3.11
CA ILE A 533 -1.96 24.57 -3.42
C ILE A 533 -2.81 23.33 -3.74
N VAL A 534 -3.11 23.15 -5.04
CA VAL A 534 -3.50 21.90 -5.63
C VAL A 534 -2.23 21.11 -5.50
N ARG A 535 -2.01 20.66 -4.26
CA ARG A 535 -1.06 19.64 -3.89
C ARG A 535 -1.34 18.60 -4.95
N PRO A 536 -0.44 18.39 -5.91
CA PRO A 536 -0.68 17.33 -6.85
C PRO A 536 -0.68 16.12 -5.92
N VAL A 537 -1.83 15.46 -5.78
CA VAL A 537 -2.03 14.34 -4.86
C VAL A 537 -2.70 13.19 -5.56
N GLY A 538 -2.30 11.99 -5.21
CA GLY A 538 -3.04 10.76 -5.46
C GLY A 538 -3.56 10.16 -4.15
N THR A 539 -3.88 8.88 -4.24
CA THR A 539 -4.18 7.99 -3.13
C THR A 539 -3.19 6.84 -3.20
N VAL A 540 -2.58 6.46 -2.07
CA VAL A 540 -1.81 5.22 -1.96
C VAL A 540 -2.53 4.32 -0.99
N GLY A 541 -2.87 3.11 -1.42
CA GLY A 541 -3.43 2.11 -0.53
C GLY A 541 -2.88 0.74 -0.86
N GLY A 542 -3.42 -0.28 -0.23
CA GLY A 542 -2.99 -1.65 -0.42
C GLY A 542 -3.34 -2.47 0.80
N ARG A 543 -2.55 -3.48 1.12
CA ARG A 543 -2.93 -4.49 2.09
C ARG A 543 -1.74 -5.10 2.82
N VAL A 544 -1.83 -5.33 4.13
CA VAL A 544 -0.96 -6.29 4.84
C VAL A 544 -1.72 -7.60 4.92
N PHE A 545 -1.10 -8.71 4.54
CA PHE A 545 -1.80 -9.98 4.38
C PHE A 545 -0.89 -11.16 4.67
N VAL A 546 -1.49 -12.31 4.96
CA VAL A 546 -0.81 -13.56 5.23
C VAL A 546 -0.66 -14.31 3.91
N ASP A 547 0.50 -14.12 3.30
CA ASP A 547 1.08 -14.70 2.08
C ASP A 547 1.27 -16.22 2.23
N GLU A 548 0.16 -16.95 2.40
CA GLU A 548 0.09 -18.41 2.58
C GLU A 548 0.60 -19.19 1.36
N ASN A 549 0.59 -18.59 0.17
CA ASN A 549 1.19 -19.18 -1.03
C ASN A 549 2.60 -18.62 -1.36
N GLU A 550 3.09 -17.69 -0.54
CA GLU A 550 4.44 -17.16 -0.53
C GLU A 550 4.88 -16.46 -1.84
N ASN A 551 3.96 -15.82 -2.56
CA ASN A 551 4.22 -15.12 -3.82
C ASN A 551 4.38 -13.59 -3.70
N GLY A 552 4.05 -13.01 -2.54
CA GLY A 552 4.27 -11.60 -2.22
C GLY A 552 3.30 -10.60 -2.85
N VAL A 553 2.26 -11.08 -3.54
CA VAL A 553 1.09 -10.32 -3.99
C VAL A 553 -0.09 -10.78 -3.15
N TRP A 554 -1.01 -9.89 -2.76
CA TRP A 554 -2.20 -10.37 -2.07
C TRP A 554 -3.07 -11.19 -3.02
N ASP A 555 -3.00 -12.50 -2.86
CA ASP A 555 -3.92 -13.41 -3.49
C ASP A 555 -5.17 -13.56 -2.65
N GLU A 556 -6.18 -14.13 -3.28
CA GLU A 556 -7.52 -14.11 -2.76
C GLU A 556 -7.84 -15.49 -2.18
N GLY A 557 -8.09 -15.49 -0.87
CA GLY A 557 -7.89 -16.64 0.03
C GLY A 557 -6.94 -16.29 1.17
N GLU A 558 -5.87 -15.53 0.87
CA GLU A 558 -4.85 -15.14 1.83
C GLU A 558 -5.41 -14.17 2.90
N PRO A 559 -5.34 -14.52 4.21
CA PRO A 559 -5.92 -13.71 5.26
C PRO A 559 -5.41 -12.28 5.28
N GLY A 560 -6.32 -11.32 5.39
CA GLY A 560 -5.94 -9.95 5.74
C GLY A 560 -5.33 -9.90 7.13
N ALA A 561 -4.14 -9.32 7.27
CA ALA A 561 -3.54 -9.11 8.58
C ALA A 561 -4.18 -7.88 9.23
N ALA A 562 -5.29 -8.09 9.93
CA ALA A 562 -6.02 -7.05 10.65
C ALA A 562 -5.18 -6.44 11.78
N ASN A 563 -5.46 -5.18 12.12
CA ASN A 563 -4.81 -4.43 13.21
C ASN A 563 -3.30 -4.15 13.05
N ALA A 564 -2.69 -4.58 11.96
CA ALA A 564 -1.30 -4.26 11.64
C ALA A 564 -1.14 -2.76 11.34
N ILE A 565 -0.10 -2.14 11.91
CA ILE A 565 0.16 -0.72 11.71
C ILE A 565 1.02 -0.50 10.47
N VAL A 566 0.45 0.16 9.48
CA VAL A 566 1.13 0.59 8.26
C VAL A 566 1.39 2.07 8.35
N SER A 567 2.60 2.52 8.00
CA SER A 567 2.88 3.93 7.81
C SER A 567 3.36 4.27 6.41
N LEU A 568 2.86 5.41 5.93
CA LEU A 568 3.38 6.20 4.84
C LEU A 568 4.36 7.23 5.42
N ASN A 569 5.63 7.07 5.05
CA ASN A 569 6.78 7.89 5.39
C ASN A 569 7.23 7.91 6.87
N GLN A 570 6.96 6.95 7.78
CA GLN A 570 7.15 7.18 9.27
C GLN A 570 6.39 8.44 9.71
N LEU A 571 5.45 8.86 8.87
CA LEU A 571 4.57 9.96 9.10
C LEU A 571 3.20 9.34 9.27
N ARG A 572 2.44 9.29 8.20
CA ARG A 572 1.03 8.93 8.18
C ARG A 572 0.90 7.48 8.62
N LYS A 573 0.27 7.18 9.76
CA LYS A 573 -0.13 5.80 10.09
C LYS A 573 -1.58 5.59 9.70
N THR A 574 -1.88 4.37 9.32
CA THR A 574 -3.22 3.83 9.27
C THR A 574 -3.15 2.39 9.76
N THR A 575 -4.21 1.92 10.39
CA THR A 575 -4.32 0.52 10.81
C THR A 575 -5.02 -0.24 9.69
N THR A 576 -4.56 -1.45 9.41
CA THR A 576 -5.19 -2.33 8.42
C THR A 576 -6.56 -2.80 8.88
N ASP A 577 -7.52 -2.82 7.95
CA ASP A 577 -8.84 -3.39 8.21
C ASP A 577 -8.81 -4.93 8.28
N GLU A 578 -9.96 -5.56 8.54
CA GLU A 578 -10.10 -7.02 8.64
C GLU A 578 -9.64 -7.78 7.38
N SER A 579 -9.70 -7.13 6.23
CA SER A 579 -9.18 -7.66 4.97
C SER A 579 -7.72 -7.25 4.74
N GLY A 580 -7.04 -6.78 5.78
CA GLY A 580 -5.66 -6.32 5.75
C GLY A 580 -5.49 -4.95 5.09
N ARG A 581 -6.55 -4.33 4.57
CA ARG A 581 -6.43 -3.19 3.66
C ARG A 581 -6.20 -1.89 4.40
N PHE A 582 -5.39 -1.05 3.78
CA PHE A 582 -5.01 0.25 4.28
C PHE A 582 -5.07 1.30 3.17
N GLU A 583 -5.36 2.56 3.52
CA GLU A 583 -5.37 3.65 2.54
C GLU A 583 -4.92 4.98 3.13
N PHE A 584 -4.05 5.64 2.38
CA PHE A 584 -3.69 7.04 2.52
C PHE A 584 -4.30 7.82 1.36
N THR A 585 -5.26 8.70 1.65
CA THR A 585 -5.79 9.66 0.68
C THR A 585 -4.99 10.96 0.68
N ALA A 586 -5.04 11.72 -0.42
CA ALA A 586 -4.36 13.01 -0.57
C ALA A 586 -2.83 12.97 -0.37
N VAL A 587 -2.22 11.87 -0.81
CA VAL A 587 -0.78 11.59 -0.79
C VAL A 587 -0.09 12.38 -1.89
N ALA A 588 1.02 13.05 -1.58
CA ALA A 588 1.66 13.95 -2.54
C ALA A 588 2.19 13.25 -3.79
N VAL A 589 2.18 13.97 -4.91
CA VAL A 589 2.57 13.47 -6.23
C VAL A 589 4.06 13.52 -6.44
N GLY A 590 4.43 12.74 -7.46
CA GLY A 590 5.72 12.17 -7.51
C GLY A 590 5.71 11.11 -6.41
N PRO A 591 6.68 11.09 -5.51
CA PRO A 591 6.87 9.91 -4.67
C PRO A 591 6.15 9.90 -3.30
N ASN A 592 6.38 8.87 -2.42
CA ASN A 592 5.74 8.52 -1.11
C ASN A 592 5.77 6.95 -0.84
N GLU A 593 6.81 6.31 -0.24
CA GLU A 593 6.88 4.80 -0.10
C GLU A 593 5.84 4.36 0.97
N ILE A 594 5.69 3.07 1.27
CA ILE A 594 4.90 2.59 2.42
C ILE A 594 5.72 1.59 3.23
N ALA A 595 5.42 1.40 4.52
CA ALA A 595 6.07 0.40 5.35
C ALA A 595 5.24 -0.10 6.54
N LEU A 596 5.65 -1.24 7.10
CA LEU A 596 4.95 -2.01 8.12
C LEU A 596 5.72 -2.02 9.46
N GLU A 597 5.01 -1.89 10.57
CA GLU A 597 5.55 -1.96 11.93
C GLU A 597 5.43 -3.38 12.50
N SER A 598 6.55 -4.12 12.47
CA SER A 598 6.59 -5.57 12.74
C SER A 598 6.24 -5.97 14.18
N ASP A 599 6.47 -5.07 15.13
CA ASP A 599 6.12 -5.19 16.55
C ASP A 599 4.61 -5.09 16.83
N THR A 600 3.81 -4.76 15.80
CA THR A 600 2.34 -4.69 15.88
C THR A 600 1.63 -5.92 15.28
N LEU A 601 2.40 -6.93 14.86
CA LEU A 601 1.90 -8.15 14.25
C LEU A 601 1.70 -9.26 15.29
N SER A 602 0.74 -10.16 15.05
CA SER A 602 0.57 -11.36 15.88
C SER A 602 1.77 -12.30 15.76
N ALA A 603 2.17 -12.94 16.86
CA ALA A 603 3.39 -13.76 16.94
C ALA A 603 3.41 -15.00 16.02
N ILE A 604 2.25 -15.37 15.46
CA ILE A 604 2.12 -16.44 14.44
C ILE A 604 2.40 -15.95 13.01
N PHE A 605 2.72 -14.66 12.81
CA PHE A 605 2.96 -14.05 11.50
C PHE A 605 4.33 -13.38 11.39
N THR A 606 5.08 -13.68 10.33
CA THR A 606 6.39 -13.05 10.04
C THR A 606 6.35 -12.21 8.75
N PRO A 607 6.70 -10.90 8.76
CA PRO A 607 6.65 -10.04 7.58
C PRO A 607 7.77 -10.33 6.58
N THR A 608 7.42 -10.51 5.31
CA THR A 608 8.36 -10.89 4.23
C THR A 608 9.01 -9.66 3.57
N VAL A 609 8.31 -8.52 3.56
CA VAL A 609 8.84 -7.20 3.21
C VAL A 609 8.36 -6.18 4.24
N LEU A 610 9.24 -5.28 4.68
CA LEU A 610 8.89 -4.23 5.63
C LEU A 610 8.62 -2.86 4.98
N ARG A 611 9.07 -2.60 3.73
CA ARG A 611 9.06 -1.26 3.08
C ARG A 611 8.98 -1.33 1.54
N GLN A 612 8.23 -0.45 0.87
CA GLN A 612 7.94 -0.50 -0.60
C GLN A 612 7.70 0.87 -1.29
N PRO A 613 8.44 1.26 -2.36
CA PRO A 613 8.25 2.54 -3.10
C PRO A 613 7.24 2.52 -4.28
N VAL A 614 6.43 3.59 -4.45
CA VAL A 614 5.04 3.55 -4.99
C VAL A 614 4.57 4.74 -5.93
N ALA A 615 5.15 4.96 -7.12
CA ALA A 615 4.90 6.10 -8.06
C ALA A 615 3.52 6.85 -8.00
N VAL A 616 3.37 7.95 -7.25
CA VAL A 616 2.08 8.69 -7.12
C VAL A 616 1.90 9.77 -8.18
N ALA A 617 1.02 9.53 -9.15
CA ALA A 617 0.63 10.54 -10.15
C ALA A 617 -0.61 11.36 -9.71
N PHE A 618 -0.80 12.54 -10.31
CA PHE A 618 -1.89 13.45 -9.90
C PHE A 618 -3.27 12.85 -10.15
N LYS A 619 -4.05 12.75 -9.07
CA LYS A 619 -5.35 12.08 -8.98
C LYS A 619 -5.31 10.57 -9.26
N ALA A 620 -4.13 9.96 -9.34
CA ALA A 620 -4.01 8.51 -9.48
C ALA A 620 -4.20 7.80 -8.14
N ARG A 621 -4.66 6.56 -8.17
CA ARG A 621 -4.57 5.62 -7.05
C ARG A 621 -3.45 4.64 -7.36
N VAL A 622 -2.58 4.39 -6.38
CA VAL A 622 -1.47 3.45 -6.48
C VAL A 622 -1.63 2.40 -5.38
N GLN A 623 -1.27 1.15 -5.69
CA GLN A 623 -1.41 0.01 -4.78
C GLN A 623 -0.05 -0.54 -4.36
N THR A 624 0.07 -1.03 -3.12
CA THR A 624 1.33 -1.52 -2.51
C THR A 624 1.01 -2.42 -1.30
N ASP A 625 1.39 -3.69 -1.35
CA ASP A 625 0.87 -4.72 -0.44
C ASP A 625 2.01 -5.44 0.32
N PHE A 626 1.86 -5.69 1.63
CA PHE A 626 2.83 -6.29 2.54
C PHE A 626 2.50 -7.76 2.88
N PRO A 627 3.22 -8.73 2.30
CA PRO A 627 3.13 -10.13 2.72
C PRO A 627 3.69 -10.42 4.12
N LEU A 628 2.98 -11.26 4.87
CA LEU A 628 3.32 -11.94 6.14
C LEU A 628 3.18 -13.45 5.97
N ARG A 629 3.71 -14.29 6.86
CA ARG A 629 3.50 -15.75 6.75
C ARG A 629 2.98 -16.43 7.99
N ALA A 630 1.98 -17.29 7.79
CA ALA A 630 1.47 -18.24 8.77
C ALA A 630 2.39 -19.46 8.91
N ALA A 631 2.18 -20.20 9.99
CA ALA A 631 2.90 -21.42 10.34
C ALA A 631 1.94 -22.63 10.41
N SER A 632 2.27 -23.72 9.71
CA SER A 632 1.44 -24.94 9.58
C SER A 632 1.76 -26.00 10.65
N SER A 633 0.94 -27.06 10.77
CA SER A 633 1.21 -28.17 11.70
C SER A 633 0.77 -29.56 11.23
N ILE A 634 1.36 -30.61 11.80
CA ILE A 634 0.98 -32.02 11.62
C ILE A 634 0.75 -32.66 12.99
N SER A 635 -0.34 -33.41 13.14
CA SER A 635 -0.73 -34.09 14.38
C SER A 635 -1.28 -35.49 14.11
N GLY A 636 -1.26 -36.35 15.12
CA GLY A 636 -1.59 -37.76 14.99
C GLY A 636 -1.56 -38.49 16.32
N ARG A 637 -1.60 -39.82 16.28
CA ARG A 637 -1.63 -40.68 17.48
C ARG A 637 -0.69 -41.88 17.35
N VAL A 638 -0.03 -42.25 18.44
CA VAL A 638 0.82 -43.44 18.57
C VAL A 638 0.17 -44.43 19.54
N THR A 639 0.02 -45.68 19.10
CA THR A 639 -0.63 -46.76 19.88
C THR A 639 0.19 -48.05 19.80
N GLU A 640 0.10 -48.92 20.82
CA GLU A 640 0.69 -50.27 20.88
C GLU A 640 -0.45 -51.30 20.86
N LYS A 641 -0.32 -52.34 20.02
CA LYS A 641 -1.17 -53.53 20.10
C LYS A 641 -0.58 -54.50 21.13
N LYS A 642 -1.37 -54.87 22.15
CA LYS A 642 -0.97 -55.75 23.25
C LYS A 642 -2.01 -56.87 23.43
N GLY A 643 -1.79 -57.99 22.73
CA GLY A 643 -2.81 -59.02 22.58
C GLY A 643 -3.93 -58.53 21.65
N ASP A 644 -5.18 -58.59 22.09
CA ASP A 644 -6.33 -58.05 21.34
C ASP A 644 -6.67 -56.59 21.74
N GLU A 645 -5.95 -55.99 22.70
CA GLU A 645 -6.17 -54.63 23.17
C GLU A 645 -5.22 -53.63 22.48
N ILE A 646 -5.69 -52.39 22.27
CA ILE A 646 -4.92 -51.28 21.70
C ILE A 646 -4.80 -50.19 22.76
N ILE A 647 -3.57 -49.83 23.12
CA ILE A 647 -3.25 -48.86 24.19
C ILE A 647 -2.42 -47.69 23.66
N PRO A 648 -2.54 -46.47 24.22
CA PRO A 648 -1.76 -45.31 23.78
C PRO A 648 -0.30 -45.39 24.22
N VAL A 649 0.61 -44.77 23.45
CA VAL A 649 2.06 -44.72 23.72
C VAL A 649 2.50 -43.27 23.93
N ALA A 650 2.99 -42.96 25.13
CA ALA A 650 3.52 -41.66 25.51
C ALA A 650 5.00 -41.50 25.14
N ASP A 651 5.45 -40.24 25.08
CA ASP A 651 6.84 -39.78 24.90
C ASP A 651 7.57 -40.25 23.63
N ALA A 652 6.88 -40.95 22.72
CA ALA A 652 7.43 -41.36 21.44
C ALA A 652 7.74 -40.14 20.58
N ALA A 653 8.95 -40.06 20.02
CA ALA A 653 9.35 -38.98 19.13
C ALA A 653 9.01 -39.30 17.67
N ILE A 654 8.28 -38.39 17.01
CA ILE A 654 7.95 -38.44 15.59
C ILE A 654 8.84 -37.45 14.87
N ARG A 655 9.69 -37.95 13.97
CA ARG A 655 10.57 -37.14 13.13
C ARG A 655 9.95 -36.89 11.75
N LEU A 656 10.09 -35.66 11.26
CA LEU A 656 9.60 -35.21 9.97
C LEU A 656 10.75 -35.00 8.98
N GLU A 657 10.89 -35.87 7.98
CA GLU A 657 11.95 -35.79 6.97
C GLU A 657 11.40 -35.31 5.61
N PRO A 658 12.09 -34.41 4.87
CA PRO A 658 13.45 -33.93 5.11
C PRO A 658 13.60 -32.68 6.00
N SER A 659 12.53 -32.12 6.57
CA SER A 659 12.61 -30.84 7.32
C SER A 659 13.46 -30.89 8.59
N GLY A 660 13.58 -32.06 9.22
CA GLY A 660 14.29 -32.23 10.49
C GLY A 660 13.52 -31.76 11.72
N LEU A 661 12.22 -31.47 11.57
CA LEU A 661 11.33 -31.13 12.68
C LEU A 661 10.92 -32.39 13.46
N TYR A 662 10.54 -32.21 14.74
CA TYR A 662 10.15 -33.27 15.65
C TYR A 662 8.89 -32.89 16.45
N GLY A 663 8.14 -33.91 16.87
CA GLY A 663 7.11 -33.81 17.91
C GLY A 663 7.12 -35.05 18.79
N TYR A 664 6.41 -34.97 19.91
CA TYR A 664 6.37 -36.03 20.92
C TYR A 664 4.92 -36.35 21.25
N SER A 665 4.60 -37.63 21.50
CA SER A 665 3.27 -38.03 21.96
C SER A 665 3.07 -37.78 23.45
N ASP A 666 1.87 -37.35 23.84
CA ASP A 666 1.48 -37.16 25.23
C ASP A 666 1.00 -38.46 25.90
N SER A 667 0.56 -38.38 27.15
CA SER A 667 0.06 -39.54 27.92
C SER A 667 -1.22 -40.18 27.36
N SER A 668 -1.91 -39.54 26.42
CA SER A 668 -3.03 -40.10 25.66
C SER A 668 -2.60 -40.67 24.30
N GLY A 669 -1.31 -40.57 23.96
CA GLY A 669 -0.71 -41.01 22.72
C GLY A 669 -0.82 -40.01 21.57
N GLU A 670 -1.38 -38.81 21.77
CA GLU A 670 -1.51 -37.80 20.72
C GLU A 670 -0.26 -36.92 20.61
N PHE A 671 0.13 -36.55 19.38
CA PHE A 671 1.29 -35.67 19.12
C PHE A 671 0.94 -34.54 18.16
N SER A 672 1.71 -33.44 18.20
CA SER A 672 1.62 -32.32 17.25
C SER A 672 2.98 -31.68 16.99
N ILE A 673 3.23 -31.29 15.74
CA ILE A 673 4.44 -30.63 15.23
C ILE A 673 4.01 -29.33 14.55
N SER A 674 4.48 -28.18 15.04
CA SER A 674 4.13 -26.84 14.51
C SER A 674 5.26 -26.19 13.71
N ASN A 675 4.94 -25.12 12.99
CA ASN A 675 5.83 -24.40 12.06
C ASN A 675 6.36 -25.27 10.91
N VAL A 676 5.55 -26.23 10.45
CA VAL A 676 5.90 -27.13 9.35
C VAL A 676 5.77 -26.39 8.01
N PRO A 677 6.84 -26.28 7.19
CA PRO A 677 6.77 -25.65 5.88
C PRO A 677 5.91 -26.46 4.89
N ARG A 678 5.59 -25.87 3.72
CA ARG A 678 4.93 -26.61 2.63
C ARG A 678 5.90 -27.67 2.06
N GLY A 679 5.44 -28.92 1.93
CA GLY A 679 6.26 -30.00 1.37
C GLY A 679 5.73 -31.41 1.61
N THR A 680 6.31 -32.35 0.88
CA THR A 680 6.09 -33.80 1.03
C THR A 680 7.01 -34.33 2.12
N TYR A 681 6.45 -34.88 3.20
CA TYR A 681 7.23 -35.34 4.35
C TYR A 681 6.99 -36.81 4.68
N LYS A 682 8.06 -37.51 5.06
CA LYS A 682 7.96 -38.83 5.68
C LYS A 682 7.99 -38.66 7.20
N LEU A 683 6.93 -39.11 7.87
CA LEU A 683 6.90 -39.20 9.33
C LEU A 683 7.46 -40.57 9.75
N THR A 684 8.42 -40.56 10.67
CA THR A 684 9.03 -41.79 11.21
C THR A 684 9.09 -41.68 12.73
N VAL A 685 8.50 -42.66 13.43
CA VAL A 685 8.70 -42.81 14.88
C VAL A 685 10.15 -43.25 15.12
N VAL A 686 10.86 -42.55 16.01
CA VAL A 686 12.25 -42.86 16.37
C VAL A 686 12.22 -43.96 17.45
N PRO A 687 12.58 -45.23 17.15
CA PRO A 687 12.30 -46.35 18.05
C PRO A 687 13.07 -46.29 19.38
N GLU A 688 14.16 -45.52 19.40
CA GLU A 688 15.06 -45.32 20.54
C GLU A 688 14.50 -44.36 21.60
N THR A 689 13.34 -43.76 21.37
CA THR A 689 12.73 -42.73 22.25
C THR A 689 11.62 -43.26 23.15
N VAL A 690 11.32 -44.55 23.09
CA VAL A 690 10.30 -45.23 23.92
C VAL A 690 10.98 -46.31 24.75
N ASP A 691 10.51 -46.56 25.97
CA ASP A 691 11.17 -47.38 27.01
C ASP A 691 11.34 -48.88 26.67
N HIS A 692 10.87 -49.33 25.50
CA HIS A 692 10.96 -50.71 25.01
C HIS A 692 11.18 -50.75 23.49
N GLN A 693 11.75 -51.86 22.98
CA GLN A 693 11.92 -52.01 21.54
C GLN A 693 10.60 -52.36 20.84
N PHE A 694 10.16 -51.46 19.97
CA PHE A 694 8.95 -51.59 19.17
C PHE A 694 9.27 -51.74 17.69
N ARG A 695 8.44 -52.51 16.98
CA ARG A 695 8.36 -52.47 15.52
C ARG A 695 7.09 -51.73 15.13
N VAL A 696 7.20 -50.83 14.15
CA VAL A 696 6.02 -50.25 13.49
C VAL A 696 5.30 -51.37 12.74
N VAL A 697 4.06 -51.67 13.13
CA VAL A 697 3.16 -52.62 12.45
C VAL A 697 2.51 -51.93 11.26
N SER A 698 1.96 -50.75 11.52
CA SER A 698 1.41 -49.86 10.52
C SER A 698 1.68 -48.40 10.89
N GLY A 699 1.72 -47.57 9.87
CA GLY A 699 1.82 -46.12 9.96
C GLY A 699 1.38 -45.51 8.63
N PRO A 700 1.56 -44.20 8.41
CA PRO A 700 1.47 -43.61 7.08
C PRO A 700 2.54 -44.22 6.16
N GLY A 701 2.18 -45.30 5.45
CA GLY A 701 3.07 -45.99 4.51
C GLY A 701 3.41 -45.15 3.26
N ALA A 702 2.66 -44.08 3.04
CA ALA A 702 2.91 -43.04 2.04
C ALA A 702 3.41 -41.75 2.71
N ALA A 703 4.08 -40.90 1.94
CA ALA A 703 4.47 -39.58 2.42
C ALA A 703 3.23 -38.70 2.68
N VAL A 704 3.32 -37.86 3.71
CA VAL A 704 2.27 -36.93 4.13
C VAL A 704 2.57 -35.56 3.53
N ASP A 705 1.68 -35.09 2.66
CA ASP A 705 1.81 -33.80 1.98
C ASP A 705 1.21 -32.66 2.81
N VAL A 706 2.08 -31.80 3.34
CA VAL A 706 1.72 -30.45 3.79
C VAL A 706 1.60 -29.60 2.52
N ALA A 707 0.45 -29.75 1.87
CA ALA A 707 0.08 -29.12 0.62
C ALA A 707 -0.22 -27.62 0.73
N GLN A 708 -0.41 -27.02 1.91
CA GLN A 708 -0.68 -25.58 2.09
C GLN A 708 -0.01 -25.02 3.36
N ALA A 709 0.35 -23.73 3.38
CA ALA A 709 0.80 -23.08 4.61
C ALA A 709 -0.38 -22.89 5.58
N GLY A 710 -0.13 -23.01 6.89
CA GLY A 710 -1.20 -22.98 7.90
C GLY A 710 -2.08 -24.24 7.96
N GLN A 711 -1.90 -25.19 7.03
CA GLN A 711 -2.59 -26.49 7.05
C GLN A 711 -2.34 -27.23 8.36
N GLN A 712 -3.40 -27.82 8.92
CA GLN A 712 -3.33 -28.76 10.03
C GLN A 712 -3.66 -30.16 9.52
N LEU A 713 -2.64 -31.03 9.42
CA LEU A 713 -2.85 -32.45 9.18
C LEU A 713 -3.15 -33.16 10.49
N LYS A 714 -4.15 -34.04 10.48
CA LYS A 714 -4.58 -34.84 11.64
C LYS A 714 -4.63 -36.32 11.25
N GLU A 715 -4.88 -37.18 12.23
CA GLU A 715 -5.15 -38.62 12.02
C GLU A 715 -3.96 -39.40 11.42
N VAL A 716 -2.73 -38.91 11.60
CA VAL A 716 -1.54 -39.73 11.33
C VAL A 716 -1.38 -40.76 12.45
N GLU A 717 -1.94 -41.95 12.25
CA GLU A 717 -1.84 -43.05 13.20
C GLU A 717 -0.58 -43.90 12.99
N PHE A 718 0.06 -44.24 14.09
CA PHE A 718 1.08 -45.28 14.17
C PHE A 718 0.60 -46.40 15.11
N LEU A 719 0.59 -47.63 14.61
CA LEU A 719 0.40 -48.83 15.43
C LEU A 719 1.75 -49.54 15.57
N LEU A 720 2.16 -49.71 16.82
CA LEU A 720 3.38 -50.39 17.23
C LEU A 720 3.03 -51.78 17.77
N GLU A 721 3.97 -52.71 17.65
CA GLU A 721 3.93 -54.01 18.33
C GLU A 721 5.27 -54.20 19.01
N ARG A 722 5.22 -54.68 20.25
CA ARG A 722 6.40 -54.92 21.06
C ARG A 722 7.19 -56.05 20.41
N VAL A 723 8.45 -55.79 20.08
CA VAL A 723 9.37 -56.86 19.71
C VAL A 723 9.83 -57.49 21.02
N GLU A 724 9.49 -58.75 21.24
CA GLU A 724 10.19 -59.55 22.24
C GLU A 724 11.63 -59.77 21.77
N VAL A 725 12.49 -58.82 22.12
CA VAL A 725 13.93 -59.01 22.08
C VAL A 725 14.23 -60.06 23.14
N ALA A 726 14.42 -61.31 22.72
CA ALA A 726 15.01 -62.33 23.57
C ALA A 726 16.27 -61.73 24.19
N PRO A 727 16.41 -61.69 25.53
CA PRO A 727 17.43 -60.89 26.17
C PRO A 727 18.79 -61.30 25.64
N VAL A 728 19.48 -60.35 24.99
CA VAL A 728 20.90 -60.51 24.69
C VAL A 728 21.61 -60.48 26.03
N ILE A 729 21.77 -61.67 26.61
CA ILE A 729 22.69 -61.90 27.72
C ILE A 729 24.10 -61.79 27.13
N GLU A 730 24.54 -60.55 26.87
CA GLU A 730 25.96 -60.26 26.87
C GLU A 730 26.47 -60.63 28.27
N ARG A 731 27.07 -61.81 28.35
CA ARG A 731 27.95 -62.17 29.45
C ARG A 731 29.17 -61.26 29.37
N LEU A 732 29.03 -60.04 29.87
CA LEU A 732 30.17 -59.21 30.23
C LEU A 732 31.08 -60.05 31.16
N PRO A 733 32.33 -60.32 30.77
CA PRO A 733 33.24 -61.08 31.63
C PRO A 733 33.47 -60.28 32.91
N ALA A 734 33.24 -60.93 34.06
CA ALA A 734 33.29 -60.29 35.37
C ALA A 734 34.73 -59.94 35.77
N SER A 735 35.21 -58.75 35.37
CA SER A 735 36.48 -58.21 35.87
C SER A 735 36.50 -56.69 36.00
N ARG A 736 36.29 -56.24 37.25
CA ARG A 736 36.81 -55.01 37.87
C ARG A 736 36.46 -53.64 37.23
N ILE A 737 35.45 -52.99 37.80
CA ILE A 737 35.54 -51.56 38.13
C ILE A 737 35.10 -51.39 39.61
N LYS A 738 35.92 -50.70 40.42
CA LYS A 738 35.60 -50.36 41.81
C LYS A 738 34.86 -49.03 41.86
N VAL A 739 33.76 -48.95 42.60
CA VAL A 739 33.07 -47.70 42.93
C VAL A 739 33.73 -47.05 44.15
N GLY A 740 34.10 -45.78 44.04
CA GLY A 740 34.49 -44.93 45.18
C GLY A 740 33.28 -44.18 45.75
N PRO A 741 33.26 -43.84 47.05
CA PRO A 741 32.09 -43.24 47.70
C PRO A 741 31.84 -41.79 47.25
N ALA A 742 30.56 -41.43 47.16
CA ALA A 742 30.10 -40.11 46.74
C ALA A 742 30.37 -39.02 47.79
N ALA A 743 30.64 -37.79 47.32
CA ALA A 743 30.69 -36.60 48.15
C ALA A 743 29.40 -35.78 47.98
N THR A 744 28.61 -35.70 49.06
CA THR A 744 27.48 -34.77 49.17
C THR A 744 27.97 -33.34 49.36
N GLY A 745 27.49 -32.39 48.54
CA GLY A 745 27.82 -30.97 48.63
C GLY A 745 26.61 -30.09 48.33
N VAL A 746 26.04 -29.51 49.38
CA VAL A 746 24.91 -28.54 49.37
C VAL A 746 25.27 -27.26 48.62
N LEU A 747 24.28 -26.61 47.98
CA LEU A 747 24.05 -25.16 48.12
C LEU A 747 22.63 -24.74 47.68
N GLN A 748 22.19 -23.61 48.25
CA GLN A 748 20.88 -22.95 48.04
C GLN A 748 20.87 -22.08 46.78
#